data_AF-A0AA38H127-F1
#
_entry.id   AF-A0AA38H127-F1
#
_cell.length_a   1.000
_cell.length_b   1.000
_cell.length_c   1.000
_cell.angle_alpha   90.00
_cell.angle_beta   90.00
_cell.angle_gamma   90.00
#
_symmetry.space_group_name_H-M   'P 1'
#
loop_
_entity.id
_entity.type
_entity.pdbx_description
1 polymer ?
#
loop_
_entity_poly.entity_id
_entity_poly.type
_entity_poly.pdbx_seq_one_letter_code
_entity_poly.pdbx_strand_id
1 'polypeptide(L)'
;MTLKARRSSISSSKKQAEGTLPLSLALAYLLVKLHPLSQDGETVYPYSATFTAAILHVVSREVFELSERPPTFKELKAETDALLKAECKGLERKHRLLRSRGQPVLPFQMDAEEYFSWLGLFADEFSDPASGCSYLDLLEHDVQGRISDKMDEDLAETQEPFENRYPLALFMRSLIISLRKLSFEDTAHLARQIAQWCGTPIQNTTLRNVSLIDRRIAEDSKRSGAMKDYQGAIASGDYSLAISSLRRFYDHKLPASSKSQHAHGLLNLAAFYYQTGGVESARTAVEEAIRIARKDGDKSCLQHCMRSEAGSSTPGARRATLSHLPKPSTSNDELVMLLTALDLGEPLPEAFQRIHLALARHLTSPKAETIQWTSHLPLDLAAWHVLQARLWDDMGEMELATVHEALALEAENGSTQRVNVEIARAMRAASRGDFDAGLARLLDNDLIEGMPFADYSRWAEAVWEIVQRQAELSGDDKSISLIASLRPEPPSDHTRAAANLRTSLRKSLKLLDSATPAHIILPDVLCAVQSAQQLGSWRLHRLATMVMAEVLLGLGKGLGPKVIEILEGVWYGIMGGNDEDVKALAALVLGKAEVEVAMSSGEDGVMLERAVGHLRQALDSAKKLRYRKVAVSASGILAMLADLTESSERDRLADDWAELSSARDMTGLSGQVRQVGEIVKLVGFTCSMT
;
A
#
# COMPACT_ATOMS: atom_id res chain seq x y z
N MET A 1 20.37 -3.88 -21.73
CA MET A 1 19.00 -3.99 -22.26
C MET A 1 18.15 -4.71 -21.23
N THR A 2 17.47 -3.93 -20.38
CA THR A 2 16.67 -4.40 -19.24
C THR A 2 15.21 -4.53 -19.66
N LEU A 3 14.73 -5.77 -19.79
CA LEU A 3 13.32 -6.08 -20.05
C LEU A 3 12.50 -5.79 -18.79
N LYS A 4 11.79 -4.65 -18.80
CA LYS A 4 10.71 -4.30 -17.86
C LYS A 4 9.54 -5.27 -18.10
N ALA A 5 9.33 -6.23 -17.21
CA ALA A 5 8.15 -7.08 -17.21
C ALA A 5 6.94 -6.29 -16.71
N ARG A 6 6.11 -5.78 -17.63
CA ARG A 6 4.78 -5.22 -17.32
C ARG A 6 3.86 -6.37 -16.87
N ARG A 7 3.59 -6.45 -15.57
CA ARG A 7 2.48 -7.26 -15.03
C ARG A 7 1.19 -6.43 -15.08
N SER A 8 0.54 -6.41 -16.25
CA SER A 8 -0.84 -5.96 -16.37
C SER A 8 -1.79 -7.18 -16.39
N SER A 9 -2.71 -7.20 -15.43
CA SER A 9 -4.03 -7.86 -15.50
C SER A 9 -4.11 -9.34 -15.95
N ILE A 10 -3.84 -10.26 -15.03
CA ILE A 10 -4.22 -11.69 -15.16
C ILE A 10 -5.76 -11.89 -15.19
N SER A 11 -6.57 -10.86 -14.88
CA SER A 11 -8.05 -10.97 -14.88
C SER A 11 -8.73 -10.70 -16.23
N SER A 12 -8.03 -10.14 -17.22
CA SER A 12 -8.58 -9.94 -18.58
C SER A 12 -8.29 -11.11 -19.53
N SER A 13 -7.28 -11.94 -19.24
CA SER A 13 -6.86 -13.04 -20.11
C SER A 13 -7.88 -14.19 -20.19
N LYS A 14 -8.67 -14.42 -19.14
CA LYS A 14 -9.65 -15.53 -19.13
C LYS A 14 -10.84 -15.33 -20.08
N LYS A 15 -11.29 -14.10 -20.33
CA LYS A 15 -12.33 -13.82 -21.35
C LYS A 15 -11.78 -13.85 -22.79
N GLN A 16 -10.47 -13.71 -22.95
CA GLN A 16 -9.80 -13.95 -24.24
C GLN A 16 -9.61 -15.44 -24.52
N ALA A 17 -9.55 -16.29 -23.48
CA ALA A 17 -9.32 -17.73 -23.61
C ALA A 17 -10.37 -18.48 -24.47
N GLU A 18 -11.64 -18.04 -24.48
CA GLU A 18 -12.69 -18.66 -25.29
C GLU A 18 -12.56 -18.32 -26.79
N GLY A 19 -11.94 -17.18 -27.13
CA GLY A 19 -11.63 -16.78 -28.51
C GLY A 19 -10.25 -17.23 -29.00
N THR A 20 -9.36 -17.70 -28.10
CA THR A 20 -7.99 -18.10 -28.46
C THR A 20 -7.86 -19.57 -28.78
N LEU A 21 -8.89 -20.40 -28.56
CA LEU A 21 -8.82 -21.83 -28.88
C LEU A 21 -8.66 -22.09 -30.40
N PRO A 22 -9.39 -21.39 -31.30
CA PRO A 22 -9.15 -21.47 -32.74
C PRO A 22 -7.72 -21.10 -33.14
N LEU A 23 -7.18 -20.03 -32.53
CA LEU A 23 -5.80 -19.62 -32.74
C LEU A 23 -4.83 -20.70 -32.24
N SER A 24 -5.06 -21.23 -31.04
CA SER A 24 -4.20 -22.26 -30.43
C SER A 24 -4.16 -23.54 -31.28
N LEU A 25 -5.29 -23.93 -31.87
CA LEU A 25 -5.36 -25.07 -32.79
C LEU A 25 -4.64 -24.81 -34.11
N ALA A 26 -4.77 -23.60 -34.67
CA ALA A 26 -4.01 -23.20 -35.85
C ALA A 26 -2.49 -23.21 -35.57
N LEU A 27 -2.06 -22.74 -34.41
CA LEU A 27 -0.66 -22.76 -33.99
C LEU A 27 -0.13 -24.19 -33.79
N ALA A 28 -0.92 -25.07 -33.18
CA ALA A 28 -0.59 -26.49 -33.04
C ALA A 28 -0.51 -27.17 -34.41
N TYR A 29 -1.42 -26.84 -35.34
CA TYR A 29 -1.37 -27.32 -36.71
C TYR A 29 -0.10 -26.86 -37.45
N LEU A 30 0.35 -25.62 -37.25
CA LEU A 30 1.62 -25.14 -37.80
C LEU A 30 2.80 -25.96 -37.26
N LEU A 31 2.82 -26.30 -35.97
CA LEU A 31 3.87 -27.17 -35.39
C LEU A 31 3.82 -28.59 -35.98
N VAL A 32 2.61 -29.12 -36.19
CA VAL A 32 2.39 -30.43 -36.84
C VAL A 32 2.95 -30.42 -38.27
N LYS A 33 2.69 -29.36 -39.05
CA LYS A 33 3.21 -29.23 -40.42
C LYS A 33 4.69 -28.94 -40.50
N LEU A 34 5.26 -28.25 -39.51
CA LEU A 34 6.69 -27.95 -39.44
C LEU A 34 7.54 -29.21 -39.20
N HIS A 35 7.00 -30.17 -38.45
CA HIS A 35 7.62 -31.45 -38.13
C HIS A 35 6.77 -32.62 -38.64
N PRO A 36 6.76 -32.89 -39.96
CA PRO A 36 6.04 -34.03 -40.50
C PRO A 36 6.66 -35.36 -40.03
N LEU A 37 5.80 -36.36 -39.82
CA LEU A 37 6.21 -37.73 -39.49
C LEU A 37 6.14 -38.59 -40.76
N SER A 38 7.12 -39.47 -40.96
CA SER A 38 7.10 -40.51 -41.98
C SER A 38 5.99 -41.54 -41.70
N GLN A 39 5.69 -42.42 -42.66
CA GLN A 39 4.79 -43.56 -42.44
C GLN A 39 5.28 -44.47 -41.29
N ASP A 40 6.59 -44.49 -41.08
CA ASP A 40 7.26 -45.23 -40.00
C ASP A 40 7.30 -44.47 -38.66
N GLY A 41 6.73 -43.26 -38.59
CA GLY A 41 6.72 -42.43 -37.39
C GLY A 41 8.00 -41.61 -37.14
N GLU A 42 9.01 -41.74 -38.01
CA GLU A 42 10.24 -40.95 -37.90
C GLU A 42 10.02 -39.47 -38.26
N THR A 43 10.68 -38.56 -37.55
CA THR A 43 10.62 -37.13 -37.85
C THR A 43 11.42 -36.80 -39.10
N VAL A 44 10.75 -36.14 -40.06
CA VAL A 44 11.37 -35.73 -41.31
C VAL A 44 11.55 -34.22 -41.30
N TYR A 45 12.72 -33.74 -41.73
CA TYR A 45 13.06 -32.32 -41.79
C TYR A 45 13.19 -31.84 -43.25
N PRO A 46 12.07 -31.65 -43.98
CA PRO A 46 12.13 -31.21 -45.36
C PRO A 46 12.54 -29.73 -45.51
N TYR A 47 12.36 -28.92 -44.46
CA TYR A 47 12.54 -27.47 -44.51
C TYR A 47 13.91 -26.99 -43.99
N SER A 48 14.31 -25.80 -44.42
CA SER A 48 15.52 -25.13 -43.94
C SER A 48 15.40 -24.74 -42.46
N ALA A 49 16.52 -24.82 -41.73
CA ALA A 49 16.56 -24.43 -40.31
C ALA A 49 16.15 -22.96 -40.09
N THR A 50 16.45 -22.08 -41.06
CA THR A 50 16.05 -20.66 -41.03
C THR A 50 14.55 -20.48 -41.12
N PHE A 51 13.88 -21.26 -41.98
CA PHE A 51 12.43 -21.24 -42.08
C PHE A 51 11.78 -21.85 -40.83
N THR A 52 12.31 -22.97 -40.33
CA THR A 52 11.84 -23.60 -39.08
C THR A 52 11.90 -22.62 -37.91
N ALA A 53 13.03 -21.92 -37.74
CA ALA A 53 13.18 -20.91 -36.72
C ALA A 53 12.19 -19.73 -36.88
N ALA A 54 11.92 -19.30 -38.12
CA ALA A 54 10.96 -18.23 -38.39
C ALA A 54 9.52 -18.63 -38.02
N ILE A 55 9.08 -19.85 -38.37
CA ILE A 55 7.75 -20.35 -38.00
C ILE A 55 7.66 -20.55 -36.48
N LEU A 56 8.68 -21.13 -35.84
CA LEU A 56 8.71 -21.28 -34.38
C LEU A 56 8.68 -19.93 -33.66
N HIS A 57 9.28 -18.89 -34.24
CA HIS A 57 9.20 -17.53 -33.70
C HIS A 57 7.76 -16.99 -33.77
N VAL A 58 7.06 -17.18 -34.89
CA VAL A 58 5.64 -16.80 -35.01
C VAL A 58 4.81 -17.56 -33.97
N VAL A 59 4.98 -18.87 -33.85
CA VAL A 59 4.24 -19.69 -32.87
C VAL A 59 4.55 -19.25 -31.44
N SER A 60 5.82 -19.08 -31.09
CA SER A 60 6.24 -18.68 -29.75
C SER A 60 5.72 -17.29 -29.39
N ARG A 61 5.76 -16.33 -30.33
CA ARG A 61 5.23 -14.97 -30.13
C ARG A 61 3.78 -15.01 -29.65
N GLU A 62 2.95 -15.84 -30.27
CA GLU A 62 1.54 -15.95 -29.94
C GLU A 62 1.27 -16.84 -28.72
N VAL A 63 1.96 -17.97 -28.57
CA VAL A 63 1.82 -18.87 -27.41
C VAL A 63 2.19 -18.19 -26.09
N PHE A 64 3.21 -17.31 -26.11
CA PHE A 64 3.63 -16.56 -24.93
C PHE A 64 2.93 -15.20 -24.77
N GLU A 65 1.87 -14.93 -25.55
CA GLU A 65 1.07 -13.71 -25.49
C GLU A 65 1.93 -12.43 -25.58
N LEU A 66 3.00 -12.45 -26.38
CA LEU A 66 3.91 -11.29 -26.52
C LEU A 66 3.30 -10.17 -27.37
N SER A 67 2.24 -10.48 -28.14
CA SER A 67 1.50 -9.53 -28.97
C SER A 67 0.43 -8.80 -28.14
N GLU A 68 0.31 -7.48 -28.27
CA GLU A 68 -0.72 -6.69 -27.57
C GLU A 68 -2.16 -7.07 -27.98
N ARG A 69 -2.31 -7.67 -29.18
CA ARG A 69 -3.57 -8.16 -29.71
C ARG A 69 -3.35 -9.51 -30.39
N PRO A 70 -4.26 -10.50 -30.21
CA PRO A 70 -4.15 -11.77 -30.91
C PRO A 70 -4.35 -11.57 -32.41
N PRO A 71 -3.54 -12.22 -33.27
CA PRO A 71 -3.63 -12.05 -34.71
C PRO A 71 -4.95 -12.60 -35.24
N THR A 72 -5.51 -11.91 -36.23
CA THR A 72 -6.63 -12.46 -37.00
C THR A 72 -6.15 -13.61 -37.88
N PHE A 73 -7.04 -14.53 -38.25
CA PHE A 73 -6.69 -15.64 -39.15
C PHE A 73 -6.06 -15.15 -40.45
N LYS A 74 -6.54 -14.04 -41.01
CA LYS A 74 -6.01 -13.46 -42.26
C LYS A 74 -4.57 -12.95 -42.09
N GLU A 75 -4.26 -12.32 -40.96
CA GLU A 75 -2.91 -11.83 -40.65
C GLU A 75 -1.94 -13.00 -40.44
N LEU A 76 -2.33 -13.99 -39.63
CA LEU A 76 -1.52 -15.17 -39.38
C LEU A 76 -1.27 -15.94 -40.69
N LYS A 77 -2.31 -16.16 -41.50
CA LYS A 77 -2.21 -16.79 -42.82
C LYS A 77 -1.26 -16.04 -43.75
N ALA A 78 -1.42 -14.71 -43.86
CA ALA A 78 -0.57 -13.91 -44.73
C ALA A 78 0.91 -13.94 -44.32
N GLU A 79 1.19 -13.87 -43.01
CA GLU A 79 2.56 -13.98 -42.47
C GLU A 79 3.16 -15.36 -42.76
N THR A 80 2.43 -16.45 -42.47
CA THR A 80 2.90 -17.81 -42.73
C THR A 80 3.05 -18.11 -44.22
N ASP A 81 2.13 -17.64 -45.07
CA ASP A 81 2.16 -17.86 -46.52
C ASP A 81 3.34 -17.16 -47.17
N ALA A 82 3.72 -15.97 -46.66
CA ALA A 82 4.90 -15.26 -47.15
C ALA A 82 6.19 -16.05 -46.85
N LEU A 83 6.31 -16.60 -45.64
CA LEU A 83 7.44 -17.45 -45.25
C LEU A 83 7.49 -18.74 -46.09
N LEU A 84 6.34 -19.39 -46.29
CA LEU A 84 6.23 -20.61 -47.10
C LEU A 84 6.62 -20.39 -48.56
N LYS A 85 6.12 -19.32 -49.20
CA LYS A 85 6.48 -18.99 -50.59
C LYS A 85 7.97 -18.73 -50.75
N ALA A 86 8.61 -18.13 -49.74
CA ALA A 86 10.05 -17.90 -49.76
C ALA A 86 10.83 -19.23 -49.65
N GLU A 87 10.41 -20.11 -48.74
CA GLU A 87 11.02 -21.42 -48.53
C GLU A 87 10.85 -22.34 -49.74
N CYS A 88 9.64 -22.48 -50.30
CA CYS A 88 9.41 -23.29 -51.49
C CYS A 88 10.28 -22.86 -52.68
N LYS A 89 10.45 -21.54 -52.91
CA LYS A 89 11.37 -21.01 -53.94
C LYS A 89 12.84 -21.35 -53.63
N GLY A 90 13.21 -21.38 -52.36
CA GLY A 90 14.55 -21.79 -51.91
C GLY A 90 14.80 -23.28 -52.15
N LEU A 91 13.84 -24.13 -51.76
CA LEU A 91 13.86 -25.57 -51.98
C LEU A 91 13.88 -25.92 -53.46
N GLU A 92 13.06 -25.28 -54.29
CA GLU A 92 13.04 -25.50 -55.74
C GLU A 92 14.42 -25.23 -56.38
N ARG A 93 15.09 -24.14 -55.98
CA ARG A 93 16.45 -23.83 -56.44
C ARG A 93 17.46 -24.87 -55.98
N LYS A 94 17.40 -25.27 -54.70
CA LYS A 94 18.28 -26.28 -54.11
C LYS A 94 18.10 -27.63 -54.81
N HIS A 95 16.87 -28.08 -54.99
CA HIS A 95 16.54 -29.36 -55.60
C HIS A 95 16.85 -29.36 -57.09
N ARG A 96 16.65 -28.25 -57.81
CA ARG A 96 17.14 -28.10 -59.19
C ARG A 96 18.65 -28.26 -59.29
N LEU A 97 19.41 -27.73 -58.33
CA LEU A 97 20.86 -27.92 -58.27
C LEU A 97 21.22 -29.40 -57.97
N LEU A 98 20.53 -30.06 -57.05
CA LEU A 98 20.72 -31.49 -56.77
C LEU A 98 20.43 -32.36 -58.00
N ARG A 99 19.32 -32.09 -58.70
CA ARG A 99 18.96 -32.73 -59.97
C ARG A 99 20.05 -32.51 -61.03
N SER A 100 20.59 -31.29 -61.14
CA SER A 100 21.69 -31.00 -62.08
C SER A 100 23.00 -31.74 -61.75
N ARG A 101 23.17 -32.16 -60.49
CA ARG A 101 24.30 -32.96 -60.01
C ARG A 101 24.04 -34.47 -60.05
N GLY A 102 22.86 -34.91 -60.53
CA GLY A 102 22.45 -36.31 -60.59
C GLY A 102 22.08 -36.92 -59.24
N GLN A 103 21.85 -36.12 -58.20
CA GLN A 103 21.42 -36.61 -56.88
C GLN A 103 19.88 -36.75 -56.86
N PRO A 104 19.33 -37.88 -56.39
CA PRO A 104 17.88 -38.05 -56.28
C PRO A 104 17.32 -37.14 -55.17
N VAL A 105 16.19 -36.50 -55.45
CA VAL A 105 15.40 -35.75 -54.46
C VAL A 105 14.36 -36.72 -53.90
N LEU A 106 14.28 -36.82 -52.57
CA LEU A 106 13.36 -37.77 -51.93
C LEU A 106 11.90 -37.31 -52.13
N PRO A 107 10.91 -38.22 -52.23
CA PRO A 107 9.51 -37.85 -52.50
C PRO A 107 8.96 -36.78 -51.54
N PHE A 108 9.19 -36.92 -50.23
CA PHE A 108 8.73 -35.93 -49.24
C PHE A 108 9.38 -34.54 -49.40
N GLN A 109 10.55 -34.45 -50.04
CA GLN A 109 11.20 -33.19 -50.36
C GLN A 109 10.59 -32.55 -51.61
N MET A 110 10.05 -33.37 -52.53
CA MET A 110 9.34 -32.88 -53.70
C MET A 110 8.00 -32.26 -53.31
N ASP A 111 7.29 -32.88 -52.36
CA ASP A 111 6.02 -32.32 -51.84
C ASP A 111 6.23 -30.95 -51.17
N ALA A 112 7.40 -30.73 -50.56
CA ALA A 112 7.77 -29.44 -49.96
C ALA A 112 8.15 -28.35 -51.00
N GLU A 113 8.43 -28.72 -52.26
CA GLU A 113 8.66 -27.74 -53.34
C GLU A 113 7.37 -27.05 -53.78
N GLU A 114 6.23 -27.76 -53.71
CA GLU A 114 4.95 -27.23 -54.16
C GLU A 114 4.34 -26.32 -53.09
N TYR A 115 3.96 -25.11 -53.50
CA TYR A 115 3.36 -24.16 -52.58
C TYR A 115 1.91 -24.52 -52.30
N PHE A 116 1.63 -24.84 -51.04
CA PHE A 116 0.28 -24.92 -50.49
C PHE A 116 0.16 -24.00 -49.28
N SER A 117 -0.95 -23.27 -49.18
CA SER A 117 -1.23 -22.47 -47.99
C SER A 117 -1.63 -23.40 -46.85
N TRP A 118 -0.75 -23.59 -45.87
CA TRP A 118 -1.02 -24.46 -44.71
C TRP A 118 -2.30 -24.04 -44.00
N LEU A 119 -2.42 -22.76 -43.63
CA LEU A 119 -3.63 -22.26 -42.99
C LEU A 119 -4.84 -22.23 -43.93
N GLY A 120 -4.64 -22.17 -45.24
CA GLY A 120 -5.70 -22.38 -46.23
C GLY A 120 -6.31 -23.77 -46.12
N LEU A 121 -5.47 -24.81 -46.16
CA LEU A 121 -5.91 -26.20 -45.99
C LEU A 121 -6.59 -26.40 -44.64
N PHE A 122 -6.02 -25.84 -43.57
CA PHE A 122 -6.65 -25.85 -42.25
C PHE A 122 -8.07 -25.28 -42.30
N ALA A 123 -8.30 -24.13 -42.93
CA ALA A 123 -9.64 -23.55 -43.05
C ALA A 123 -10.61 -24.40 -43.88
N ASP A 124 -10.11 -25.06 -44.92
CA ASP A 124 -10.92 -25.90 -45.81
C ASP A 124 -11.48 -27.13 -45.07
N GLU A 125 -10.73 -27.70 -44.13
CA GLU A 125 -11.18 -28.82 -43.28
C GLU A 125 -12.39 -28.44 -42.38
N PHE A 126 -12.54 -27.16 -42.05
CA PHE A 126 -13.65 -26.64 -41.26
C PHE A 126 -14.78 -26.04 -42.13
N SER A 127 -14.75 -26.24 -43.45
CA SER A 127 -15.84 -25.80 -44.33
C SER A 127 -17.18 -26.51 -44.03
N ASP A 128 -17.11 -27.77 -43.61
CA ASP A 128 -18.23 -28.57 -43.10
C ASP A 128 -18.00 -28.90 -41.61
N PRO A 129 -18.94 -28.60 -40.71
CA PRO A 129 -18.81 -28.93 -39.29
C PRO A 129 -18.54 -30.42 -39.00
N ALA A 130 -19.08 -31.35 -39.81
CA ALA A 130 -18.84 -32.78 -39.61
C ALA A 130 -17.38 -33.15 -39.95
N SER A 131 -16.87 -32.64 -41.07
CA SER A 131 -15.44 -32.76 -41.43
C SER A 131 -14.54 -32.14 -40.36
N GLY A 132 -14.90 -30.95 -39.87
CA GLY A 132 -14.16 -30.25 -38.83
C GLY A 132 -14.06 -31.03 -37.51
N CYS A 133 -15.12 -31.73 -37.10
CA CYS A 133 -15.07 -32.60 -35.92
C CYS A 133 -14.09 -33.76 -36.10
N SER A 134 -14.20 -34.50 -37.21
CA SER A 134 -13.26 -35.60 -37.50
C SER A 134 -11.82 -35.11 -37.62
N TYR A 135 -11.64 -33.91 -38.15
CA TYR A 135 -10.32 -33.28 -38.26
C TYR A 135 -9.72 -32.91 -36.90
N LEU A 136 -10.53 -32.47 -35.93
CA LEU A 136 -10.05 -32.21 -34.56
C LEU A 136 -9.53 -33.47 -33.88
N ASP A 137 -10.20 -34.61 -34.09
CA ASP A 137 -9.73 -35.91 -33.56
C ASP A 137 -8.39 -36.32 -34.21
N LEU A 138 -8.26 -36.11 -35.53
CA LEU A 138 -7.00 -36.34 -36.26
C LEU A 138 -5.88 -35.41 -35.77
N LEU A 139 -6.17 -34.12 -35.58
CA LEU A 139 -5.21 -33.15 -35.08
C LEU A 139 -4.78 -33.48 -33.65
N GLU A 140 -5.69 -33.93 -32.79
CA GLU A 140 -5.35 -34.42 -31.45
C GLU A 140 -4.35 -35.57 -31.53
N HIS A 141 -4.62 -36.57 -32.37
CA HIS A 141 -3.74 -37.72 -32.58
C HIS A 141 -2.36 -37.29 -33.12
N ASP A 142 -2.33 -36.39 -34.10
CA ASP A 142 -1.10 -35.85 -34.69
C ASP A 142 -0.25 -35.07 -33.68
N VAL A 143 -0.89 -34.24 -32.85
CA VAL A 143 -0.22 -33.48 -31.80
C VAL A 143 0.29 -34.44 -30.72
N GLN A 144 -0.49 -35.46 -30.35
CA GLN A 144 -0.07 -36.48 -29.39
C GLN A 144 1.13 -37.29 -29.88
N GLY A 145 1.16 -37.65 -31.16
CA GLY A 145 2.28 -38.37 -31.78
C GLY A 145 3.61 -37.62 -31.71
N ARG A 146 3.59 -36.30 -31.51
CA ARG A 146 4.78 -35.44 -31.43
C ARG A 146 5.28 -35.14 -30.02
N ILE A 147 4.48 -35.44 -29.00
CA ILE A 147 4.81 -35.18 -27.58
C ILE A 147 5.20 -36.46 -26.84
N SER A 148 4.90 -37.64 -27.41
CA SER A 148 5.33 -38.93 -26.87
C SER A 148 5.04 -39.10 -25.37
N ASP A 149 3.77 -39.35 -25.03
CA ASP A 149 3.38 -39.74 -23.65
C ASP A 149 3.46 -41.27 -23.46
N LYS A 150 4.08 -42.02 -24.41
CA LYS A 150 4.29 -43.46 -24.26
C LYS A 150 5.47 -43.68 -23.32
N MET A 151 5.17 -43.81 -22.04
CA MET A 151 6.11 -44.28 -21.00
C MET A 151 6.55 -45.75 -21.16
N ASP A 152 6.30 -46.37 -22.31
CA ASP A 152 6.66 -47.78 -22.52
C ASP A 152 8.14 -47.87 -22.95
N GLU A 153 8.94 -48.46 -22.06
CA GLU A 153 10.41 -48.45 -21.96
C GLU A 153 11.25 -49.00 -23.14
N ASP A 154 10.66 -49.43 -24.26
CA ASP A 154 11.38 -50.30 -25.21
C ASP A 154 11.39 -49.89 -26.70
N LEU A 155 10.97 -48.67 -27.07
CA LEU A 155 11.01 -48.22 -28.47
C LEU A 155 12.11 -47.18 -28.71
N ALA A 156 13.21 -47.69 -29.29
CA ALA A 156 14.29 -47.06 -30.06
C ALA A 156 14.48 -45.52 -30.02
N GLU A 157 15.74 -45.10 -29.89
CA GLU A 157 16.35 -43.75 -29.93
C GLU A 157 15.93 -42.82 -31.10
N THR A 158 14.65 -42.72 -31.43
CA THR A 158 14.14 -41.74 -32.38
C THR A 158 14.03 -40.41 -31.63
N GLN A 159 14.86 -39.46 -32.04
CA GLN A 159 14.93 -38.13 -31.43
C GLN A 159 13.55 -37.45 -31.51
N GLU A 160 12.89 -37.32 -30.36
CA GLU A 160 11.59 -36.65 -30.26
C GLU A 160 11.72 -35.18 -30.73
N PRO A 161 10.77 -34.67 -31.53
CA PRO A 161 10.84 -33.31 -32.06
C PRO A 161 10.69 -32.25 -30.96
N PHE A 162 10.05 -32.59 -29.84
CA PHE A 162 9.89 -31.71 -28.69
C PHE A 162 10.15 -32.48 -27.38
N GLU A 163 11.20 -32.12 -26.64
CA GLU A 163 11.33 -32.62 -25.26
C GLU A 163 10.14 -32.16 -24.40
N ASN A 164 9.67 -33.07 -23.55
CA ASN A 164 8.52 -32.92 -22.66
C ASN A 164 8.56 -31.68 -21.72
N ARG A 165 9.72 -31.07 -21.53
CA ARG A 165 9.90 -29.89 -20.67
C ARG A 165 9.87 -28.57 -21.45
N TYR A 166 9.91 -28.59 -22.78
CA TYR A 166 9.85 -27.36 -23.55
C TYR A 166 8.46 -26.70 -23.41
N PRO A 167 8.38 -25.37 -23.32
CA PRO A 167 7.10 -24.67 -23.22
C PRO A 167 6.12 -24.97 -24.36
N LEU A 168 6.61 -25.21 -25.58
CA LEU A 168 5.76 -25.60 -26.71
C LEU A 168 5.15 -27.00 -26.51
N ALA A 169 5.90 -27.94 -25.92
CA ALA A 169 5.36 -29.25 -25.55
C ALA A 169 4.29 -29.12 -24.45
N LEU A 170 4.52 -28.26 -23.44
CA LEU A 170 3.52 -27.98 -22.40
C LEU A 170 2.26 -27.32 -22.97
N PHE A 171 2.41 -26.40 -23.92
CA PHE A 171 1.30 -25.79 -24.65
C PHE A 171 0.49 -26.85 -25.40
N MET A 172 1.15 -27.69 -26.21
CA MET A 172 0.47 -28.74 -26.97
C MET A 172 -0.18 -29.79 -26.06
N ARG A 173 0.44 -30.14 -24.91
CA ARG A 173 -0.16 -31.02 -23.90
C ARG A 173 -1.41 -30.40 -23.26
N SER A 174 -1.35 -29.13 -22.91
CA SER A 174 -2.51 -28.37 -22.38
C SER A 174 -3.66 -28.34 -23.40
N LEU A 175 -3.32 -28.21 -24.69
CA LEU A 175 -4.29 -28.25 -25.78
C LEU A 175 -4.95 -29.63 -25.90
N ILE A 176 -4.17 -30.73 -25.90
CA ILE A 176 -4.72 -32.10 -25.90
C ILE A 176 -5.65 -32.32 -24.70
N ILE A 177 -5.22 -31.92 -23.50
CA ILE A 177 -6.05 -32.05 -22.29
C ILE A 177 -7.36 -31.27 -22.43
N SER A 178 -7.32 -30.11 -23.10
CA SER A 178 -8.52 -29.32 -23.38
C SER A 178 -9.41 -30.02 -24.40
N LEU A 179 -8.87 -30.51 -25.51
CA LEU A 179 -9.60 -31.23 -26.56
C LEU A 179 -10.29 -32.48 -26.02
N ARG A 180 -9.58 -33.31 -25.23
CA ARG A 180 -10.14 -34.54 -24.61
C ARG A 180 -11.27 -34.30 -23.61
N LYS A 181 -11.40 -33.08 -23.09
CA LYS A 181 -12.47 -32.70 -22.16
C LYS A 181 -13.72 -32.21 -22.87
N LEU A 182 -13.65 -31.95 -24.18
CA LEU A 182 -14.80 -31.51 -24.96
C LEU A 182 -15.79 -32.66 -25.10
N SER A 183 -17.06 -32.37 -24.87
CA SER A 183 -18.13 -33.27 -25.31
C SER A 183 -18.29 -33.19 -26.83
N PHE A 184 -18.99 -34.15 -27.42
CA PHE A 184 -19.29 -34.11 -28.86
C PHE A 184 -19.99 -32.81 -29.29
N GLU A 185 -20.89 -32.28 -28.44
CA GLU A 185 -21.57 -31.00 -28.72
C GLU A 185 -20.59 -29.82 -28.63
N ASP A 186 -19.66 -29.83 -27.67
CA ASP A 186 -18.63 -28.80 -27.54
C ASP A 186 -17.63 -28.84 -28.72
N THR A 187 -17.24 -30.03 -29.19
CA THR A 187 -16.38 -30.21 -30.37
C THR A 187 -17.06 -29.67 -31.63
N ALA A 188 -18.36 -29.95 -31.82
CA ALA A 188 -19.13 -29.40 -32.93
C ALA A 188 -19.27 -27.88 -32.86
N HIS A 189 -19.40 -27.32 -31.66
CA HIS A 189 -19.42 -25.87 -31.46
C HIS A 189 -18.05 -25.24 -31.76
N LEU A 190 -16.97 -25.85 -31.28
CA LEU A 190 -15.61 -25.41 -31.54
C LEU A 190 -15.28 -25.44 -33.04
N ALA A 191 -15.66 -26.50 -33.76
CA ALA A 191 -15.51 -26.57 -35.22
C ALA A 191 -16.19 -25.39 -35.93
N ARG A 192 -17.40 -25.00 -35.50
CA ARG A 192 -18.09 -23.82 -36.03
C ARG A 192 -17.38 -22.52 -35.66
N GLN A 193 -16.87 -22.38 -34.43
CA GLN A 193 -16.10 -21.21 -34.04
C GLN A 193 -14.82 -21.06 -34.87
N ILE A 194 -14.13 -22.17 -35.17
CA ILE A 194 -12.95 -22.18 -36.04
C ILE A 194 -13.33 -21.76 -37.46
N ALA A 195 -14.39 -22.34 -38.03
CA ALA A 195 -14.88 -21.96 -39.35
C ALA A 195 -15.23 -20.45 -39.42
N GLN A 196 -15.88 -19.91 -38.39
CA GLN A 196 -16.18 -18.49 -38.29
C GLN A 196 -14.90 -17.64 -38.19
N TRP A 197 -13.93 -18.08 -37.39
CA TRP A 197 -12.64 -17.41 -37.24
C TRP A 197 -11.82 -17.42 -38.55
N CYS A 198 -11.90 -18.51 -39.32
CA CYS A 198 -11.32 -18.64 -40.66
C CYS A 198 -12.03 -17.77 -41.72
N GLY A 199 -13.23 -17.26 -41.42
CA GLY A 199 -14.06 -16.48 -42.33
C GLY A 199 -14.83 -17.33 -43.34
N THR A 200 -15.00 -18.62 -43.07
CA THR A 200 -15.81 -19.54 -43.88
C THR A 200 -17.29 -19.24 -43.65
N PRO A 201 -18.11 -19.00 -44.70
CA PRO A 201 -19.52 -18.64 -44.52
C PRO A 201 -20.32 -19.84 -44.02
N ILE A 202 -20.52 -19.92 -42.71
CA ILE A 202 -21.41 -20.93 -42.12
C ILE A 202 -22.86 -20.51 -42.40
N GLN A 203 -23.66 -21.42 -42.94
CA GLN A 203 -25.10 -21.19 -43.04
C GLN A 203 -25.67 -21.04 -41.62
N ASN A 204 -26.22 -19.86 -41.31
CA ASN A 204 -26.63 -19.45 -39.97
C ASN A 204 -27.71 -20.36 -39.37
N THR A 205 -27.32 -21.45 -38.71
CA THR A 205 -28.21 -22.21 -37.84
C THR A 205 -28.20 -21.52 -36.48
N THR A 206 -29.26 -20.77 -36.18
CA THR A 206 -29.46 -20.07 -34.91
C THR A 206 -29.71 -21.05 -33.77
N LEU A 207 -28.65 -21.62 -33.20
CA LEU A 207 -28.73 -22.37 -31.94
C LEU A 207 -27.87 -21.64 -30.89
N ARG A 208 -28.56 -20.88 -30.03
CA ARG A 208 -28.02 -20.42 -28.74
C ARG A 208 -27.99 -21.60 -27.79
N ASN A 209 -26.84 -22.27 -27.65
CA ASN A 209 -26.59 -23.17 -26.53
C ASN A 209 -25.27 -22.80 -25.88
N VAL A 210 -25.34 -22.57 -24.57
CA VAL A 210 -24.24 -22.22 -23.66
C VAL A 210 -23.48 -23.50 -23.33
N SER A 211 -22.15 -23.50 -23.51
CA SER A 211 -21.31 -24.67 -23.31
C SER A 211 -21.12 -24.99 -21.82
N LEU A 212 -20.75 -26.23 -21.48
CA LEU A 212 -20.40 -26.63 -20.10
C LEU A 212 -19.08 -26.00 -19.60
N ILE A 213 -18.21 -25.58 -20.52
CA ILE A 213 -16.96 -24.87 -20.21
C ILE A 213 -17.24 -23.45 -19.71
N ASP A 214 -18.29 -22.81 -20.24
CA ASP A 214 -18.76 -21.49 -19.80
C ASP A 214 -19.11 -21.48 -18.31
N ARG A 215 -19.56 -22.62 -17.73
CA ARG A 215 -20.05 -22.64 -16.35
C ARG A 215 -18.93 -22.42 -15.32
N ARG A 216 -17.76 -23.04 -15.47
CA ARG A 216 -16.63 -22.86 -14.54
C ARG A 216 -15.96 -21.49 -14.71
N ILE A 217 -15.85 -21.02 -15.95
CA ILE A 217 -15.24 -19.72 -16.27
C ILE A 217 -16.18 -18.58 -15.87
N ALA A 218 -17.49 -18.73 -16.06
CA ALA A 218 -18.49 -17.77 -15.62
C ALA A 218 -18.55 -17.66 -14.09
N GLU A 219 -18.37 -18.75 -13.34
CA GLU A 219 -18.31 -18.70 -11.88
C GLU A 219 -17.07 -17.93 -11.38
N ASP A 220 -15.89 -18.16 -11.97
CA ASP A 220 -14.67 -17.38 -11.70
C ASP A 220 -14.81 -15.89 -12.13
N SER A 221 -15.48 -15.62 -13.25
CA SER A 221 -15.76 -14.26 -13.71
C SER A 221 -16.76 -13.53 -12.81
N LYS A 222 -17.76 -14.22 -12.27
CA LYS A 222 -18.73 -13.65 -11.32
C LYS A 222 -18.07 -13.37 -9.97
N ARG A 223 -17.19 -14.27 -9.51
CA ARG A 223 -16.42 -14.08 -8.27
C ARG A 223 -15.46 -12.91 -8.38
N SER A 224 -14.66 -12.85 -9.44
CA SER A 224 -13.78 -11.70 -9.68
C SER A 224 -14.56 -10.40 -9.87
N GLY A 225 -15.74 -10.45 -10.49
CA GLY A 225 -16.69 -9.33 -10.52
C GLY A 225 -17.09 -8.87 -9.12
N ALA A 226 -17.56 -9.78 -8.26
CA ALA A 226 -17.96 -9.45 -6.89
C ALA A 226 -16.82 -8.83 -6.05
N MET A 227 -15.57 -9.25 -6.25
CA MET A 227 -14.42 -8.62 -5.60
C MET A 227 -14.15 -7.19 -6.13
N LYS A 228 -14.32 -6.96 -7.44
CA LYS A 228 -14.22 -5.62 -8.03
C LYS A 228 -15.34 -4.70 -7.52
N ASP A 229 -16.55 -5.22 -7.45
CA ASP A 229 -17.71 -4.50 -6.92
C ASP A 229 -17.49 -4.13 -5.44
N TYR A 230 -16.92 -5.05 -4.64
CA TYR A 230 -16.50 -4.78 -3.27
C TYR A 230 -15.44 -3.66 -3.17
N GLN A 231 -14.40 -3.72 -4.00
CA GLN A 231 -13.36 -2.70 -4.03
C GLN A 231 -13.91 -1.32 -4.44
N GLY A 232 -14.79 -1.29 -5.43
CA GLY A 232 -15.49 -0.07 -5.84
C GLY A 232 -16.39 0.48 -4.74
N ALA A 233 -17.18 -0.37 -4.08
CA ALA A 233 -18.06 0.03 -2.99
C ALA A 233 -17.31 0.51 -1.74
N ILE A 234 -16.12 -0.04 -1.46
CA ILE A 234 -15.23 0.49 -0.41
C ILE A 234 -14.70 1.86 -0.79
N ALA A 235 -14.26 2.03 -2.04
CA ALA A 235 -13.79 3.32 -2.52
C ALA A 235 -14.88 4.39 -2.37
N SER A 236 -16.14 4.03 -2.66
CA SER A 236 -17.30 4.92 -2.57
C SER A 236 -17.96 5.05 -1.22
N GLY A 237 -17.50 4.30 -0.20
CA GLY A 237 -18.14 4.28 1.11
C GLY A 237 -19.55 3.68 1.14
N ASP A 238 -20.02 2.98 0.09
CA ASP A 238 -21.31 2.27 0.13
C ASP A 238 -21.14 0.95 0.88
N TYR A 239 -21.30 1.04 2.20
CA TYR A 239 -21.13 -0.09 3.09
C TYR A 239 -22.10 -1.24 2.82
N SER A 240 -23.31 -0.92 2.34
CA SER A 240 -24.34 -1.93 2.07
C SER A 240 -23.96 -2.79 0.86
N LEU A 241 -23.49 -2.13 -0.20
CA LEU A 241 -23.01 -2.79 -1.41
C LEU A 241 -21.70 -3.54 -1.15
N ALA A 242 -20.79 -2.98 -0.35
CA ALA A 242 -19.55 -3.64 0.02
C ALA A 242 -19.80 -4.96 0.76
N ILE A 243 -20.64 -4.95 1.81
CA ILE A 243 -20.97 -6.17 2.57
C ILE A 243 -21.63 -7.23 1.67
N SER A 244 -22.60 -6.82 0.82
CA SER A 244 -23.30 -7.77 -0.06
C SER A 244 -22.38 -8.36 -1.13
N SER A 245 -21.49 -7.55 -1.70
CA SER A 245 -20.49 -7.99 -2.70
C SER A 245 -19.43 -8.91 -2.08
N LEU A 246 -18.98 -8.61 -0.86
CA LEU A 246 -18.06 -9.48 -0.12
C LEU A 246 -18.69 -10.83 0.19
N ARG A 247 -19.93 -10.86 0.67
CA ARG A 247 -20.68 -12.11 0.90
C ARG A 247 -20.81 -12.91 -0.40
N ARG A 248 -21.22 -12.25 -1.49
CA ARG A 248 -21.32 -12.86 -2.82
C ARG A 248 -19.99 -13.47 -3.30
N PHE A 249 -18.86 -12.81 -3.03
CA PHE A 249 -17.54 -13.34 -3.36
C PHE A 249 -17.22 -14.66 -2.64
N TYR A 250 -17.62 -14.78 -1.38
CA TYR A 250 -17.40 -15.99 -0.56
C TYR A 250 -18.45 -17.08 -0.78
N ASP A 251 -19.66 -16.71 -1.25
CA ASP A 251 -20.71 -17.66 -1.62
C ASP A 251 -20.37 -18.41 -2.93
N HIS A 252 -19.59 -17.79 -3.82
CA HIS A 252 -19.06 -18.43 -5.04
C HIS A 252 -17.95 -19.45 -4.68
N LYS A 253 -18.35 -20.68 -4.35
CA LYS A 253 -17.44 -21.78 -3.97
C LYS A 253 -16.54 -22.22 -5.12
N LEU A 254 -15.23 -22.30 -4.87
CA LEU A 254 -14.30 -23.04 -5.75
C LEU A 254 -14.39 -24.54 -5.43
N PRO A 255 -14.51 -25.44 -6.43
CA PRO A 255 -14.58 -26.89 -6.21
C PRO A 255 -13.38 -27.49 -5.45
N ALA A 256 -12.22 -26.81 -5.46
CA ALA A 256 -10.96 -27.31 -4.88
C ALA A 256 -10.66 -26.80 -3.45
N SER A 257 -11.42 -25.82 -2.92
CA SER A 257 -11.12 -25.15 -1.63
C SER A 257 -12.40 -25.04 -0.80
N SER A 258 -12.92 -26.17 -0.33
CA SER A 258 -14.29 -26.23 0.21
C SER A 258 -14.40 -26.05 1.73
N LYS A 259 -13.30 -26.04 2.49
CA LYS A 259 -13.36 -26.12 3.96
C LYS A 259 -13.05 -24.82 4.72
N SER A 260 -12.23 -23.90 4.23
CA SER A 260 -11.84 -22.68 5.00
C SER A 260 -12.42 -21.34 4.53
N GLN A 261 -13.16 -21.31 3.42
CA GLN A 261 -13.60 -20.04 2.81
C GLN A 261 -14.55 -19.24 3.70
N HIS A 262 -15.38 -19.90 4.51
CA HIS A 262 -16.32 -19.21 5.39
C HIS A 262 -15.60 -18.45 6.53
N ALA A 263 -14.58 -19.07 7.14
CA ALA A 263 -13.75 -18.41 8.16
C ALA A 263 -13.03 -17.18 7.60
N HIS A 264 -12.48 -17.28 6.39
CA HIS A 264 -11.87 -16.14 5.70
C HIS A 264 -12.89 -15.05 5.33
N GLY A 265 -14.13 -15.42 4.98
CA GLY A 265 -15.20 -14.47 4.72
C GLY A 265 -15.58 -13.65 5.95
N LEU A 266 -15.69 -14.31 7.10
CA LEU A 266 -15.96 -13.63 8.38
C LEU A 266 -14.79 -12.76 8.83
N LEU A 267 -13.56 -13.21 8.63
CA LEU A 267 -12.36 -12.40 8.91
C LEU A 267 -12.31 -11.13 8.07
N ASN A 268 -12.60 -11.22 6.77
CA ASN A 268 -12.62 -10.04 5.92
C ASN A 268 -13.82 -9.12 6.22
N LEU A 269 -14.95 -9.68 6.63
CA LEU A 269 -16.08 -8.89 7.13
C LEU A 269 -15.72 -8.18 8.43
N ALA A 270 -14.96 -8.82 9.32
CA ALA A 270 -14.46 -8.19 10.53
C ALA A 270 -13.48 -7.05 10.21
N ALA A 271 -12.56 -7.26 9.27
CA ALA A 271 -11.64 -6.22 8.79
C ALA A 271 -12.41 -5.03 8.21
N PHE A 272 -13.48 -5.28 7.45
CA PHE A 272 -14.38 -4.26 6.95
C PHE A 272 -15.05 -3.47 8.10
N TYR A 273 -15.66 -4.16 9.07
CA TYR A 273 -16.27 -3.47 10.23
C TYR A 273 -15.26 -2.68 11.05
N TYR A 274 -14.02 -3.15 11.14
CA TYR A 274 -12.98 -2.42 11.84
C TYR A 274 -12.61 -1.12 11.10
N GLN A 275 -12.46 -1.19 9.77
CA GLN A 275 -12.20 -0.02 8.93
C GLN A 275 -13.31 1.03 8.98
N THR A 276 -14.57 0.60 9.16
CA THR A 276 -15.73 1.50 9.28
C THR A 276 -16.01 1.97 10.71
N GLY A 277 -15.18 1.59 11.69
CA GLY A 277 -15.36 1.96 13.10
C GLY A 277 -16.41 1.15 13.87
N GLY A 278 -16.99 0.12 13.27
CA GLY A 278 -17.92 -0.83 13.89
C GLY A 278 -17.21 -1.88 14.75
N VAL A 279 -16.51 -1.46 15.81
CA VAL A 279 -15.57 -2.32 16.55
C VAL A 279 -16.25 -3.54 17.20
N GLU A 280 -17.46 -3.38 17.75
CA GLU A 280 -18.22 -4.51 18.35
C GLU A 280 -18.67 -5.52 17.29
N SER A 281 -19.09 -5.05 16.11
CA SER A 281 -19.42 -5.91 14.98
C SER A 281 -18.19 -6.62 14.41
N ALA A 282 -17.04 -5.94 14.37
CA ALA A 282 -15.78 -6.54 14.00
C ALA A 282 -15.40 -7.66 14.98
N ARG A 283 -15.47 -7.40 16.29
CA ARG A 283 -15.13 -8.36 17.34
C ARG A 283 -15.99 -9.63 17.26
N THR A 284 -17.30 -9.47 17.19
CA THR A 284 -18.22 -10.62 17.08
C THR A 284 -17.94 -11.45 15.82
N ALA A 285 -17.60 -10.81 14.70
CA ALA A 285 -17.19 -11.50 13.47
C ALA A 285 -15.84 -12.22 13.62
N VAL A 286 -14.85 -11.66 14.32
CA VAL A 286 -13.57 -12.34 14.59
C VAL A 286 -13.76 -13.53 15.53
N GLU A 287 -14.52 -13.39 16.62
CA GLU A 287 -14.79 -14.48 17.56
C GLU A 287 -15.45 -15.67 16.85
N GLU A 288 -16.39 -15.40 15.95
CA GLU A 288 -17.03 -16.42 15.11
C GLU A 288 -16.06 -17.03 14.09
N ALA A 289 -15.21 -16.21 13.44
CA ALA A 289 -14.17 -16.69 12.54
C ALA A 289 -13.17 -17.61 13.27
N ILE A 290 -12.77 -17.29 14.50
CA ILE A 290 -11.90 -18.12 15.35
C ILE A 290 -12.59 -19.46 15.64
N ARG A 291 -13.88 -19.44 16.01
CA ARG A 291 -14.65 -20.65 16.31
C ARG A 291 -14.68 -21.59 15.12
N ILE A 292 -14.95 -21.08 13.92
CA ILE A 292 -15.01 -21.86 12.68
C ILE A 292 -13.60 -22.35 12.29
N ALA A 293 -12.59 -21.47 12.31
CA ALA A 293 -11.23 -21.84 11.95
C ALA A 293 -10.65 -22.92 12.89
N ARG A 294 -10.98 -22.91 14.19
CA ARG A 294 -10.64 -24.01 15.13
C ARG A 294 -11.33 -25.31 14.76
N LYS A 295 -12.61 -25.25 14.40
CA LYS A 295 -13.40 -26.42 14.01
C LYS A 295 -12.86 -27.05 12.71
N ASP A 296 -12.43 -26.22 11.76
CA ASP A 296 -11.90 -26.64 10.47
C ASP A 296 -10.39 -26.98 10.51
N GLY A 297 -9.70 -26.66 11.61
CA GLY A 297 -8.27 -26.88 11.78
C GLY A 297 -7.39 -25.92 10.98
N ASP A 298 -7.92 -24.77 10.53
CA ASP A 298 -7.18 -23.78 9.74
C ASP A 298 -6.30 -22.89 10.62
N LYS A 299 -5.04 -23.32 10.76
CA LYS A 299 -4.03 -22.57 11.52
C LYS A 299 -3.70 -21.20 10.91
N SER A 300 -3.81 -21.05 9.59
CA SER A 300 -3.49 -19.79 8.90
C SER A 300 -4.57 -18.75 9.19
N CYS A 301 -5.83 -19.11 9.04
CA CYS A 301 -6.95 -18.22 9.37
C CYS A 301 -6.94 -17.85 10.86
N LEU A 302 -6.63 -18.80 11.76
CA LEU A 302 -6.47 -18.51 13.19
C LEU A 302 -5.38 -17.47 13.47
N GLN A 303 -4.21 -17.61 12.85
CA GLN A 303 -3.13 -16.63 13.00
C GLN A 303 -3.57 -15.24 12.55
N HIS A 304 -4.32 -15.12 11.45
CA HIS A 304 -4.85 -13.83 11.01
C HIS A 304 -5.93 -13.27 11.94
N CYS A 305 -6.81 -14.11 12.49
CA CYS A 305 -7.81 -13.67 13.46
C CYS A 305 -7.15 -13.09 14.72
N MET A 306 -6.14 -13.77 15.26
CA MET A 306 -5.40 -13.29 16.45
C MET A 306 -4.69 -11.94 16.18
N ARG A 307 -4.27 -11.66 14.94
CA ARG A 307 -3.71 -10.35 14.56
C ARG A 307 -4.76 -9.26 14.52
N SER A 308 -5.93 -9.57 13.97
CA SER A 308 -7.05 -8.62 13.94
C SER A 308 -7.52 -8.26 15.34
N GLU A 309 -7.55 -9.20 16.28
CA GLU A 309 -7.85 -8.91 17.69
C GLU A 309 -6.80 -8.02 18.34
N ALA A 310 -5.52 -8.25 18.06
CA ALA A 310 -4.42 -7.44 18.61
C ALA A 310 -4.47 -5.98 18.14
N GLY A 311 -4.86 -5.73 16.88
CA GLY A 311 -5.06 -4.38 16.35
C GLY A 311 -6.30 -3.69 16.94
N SER A 312 -7.34 -4.45 17.31
CA SER A 312 -8.62 -3.93 17.79
C SER A 312 -8.67 -3.61 19.28
N SER A 313 -7.57 -3.11 19.84
CA SER A 313 -7.46 -2.76 21.27
C SER A 313 -8.56 -1.79 21.71
N THR A 314 -9.68 -2.32 22.20
CA THR A 314 -10.76 -1.58 22.84
C THR A 314 -10.49 -1.47 24.33
N PRO A 315 -10.98 -0.42 25.00
CA PRO A 315 -10.72 -0.15 26.42
C PRO A 315 -11.28 -1.19 27.42
N GLY A 316 -12.01 -2.22 26.97
CA GLY A 316 -12.59 -3.27 27.82
C GLY A 316 -12.01 -4.68 27.62
N ALA A 317 -11.32 -4.96 26.51
CA ALA A 317 -10.62 -6.22 26.33
C ALA A 317 -9.31 -6.19 27.10
N ARG A 318 -8.96 -7.27 27.82
CA ARG A 318 -7.73 -7.43 28.61
C ARG A 318 -6.57 -6.67 27.95
N ARG A 319 -6.03 -5.64 28.63
CA ARG A 319 -4.86 -4.85 28.19
C ARG A 319 -3.94 -5.73 27.37
N ALA A 320 -3.94 -5.58 26.05
CA ALA A 320 -2.99 -6.27 25.21
C ALA A 320 -1.61 -5.77 25.64
N THR A 321 -0.88 -6.59 26.38
CA THR A 321 0.51 -6.30 26.73
C THR A 321 1.36 -6.58 25.51
N LEU A 322 2.50 -5.89 25.39
CA LEU A 322 3.47 -6.14 24.31
C LEU A 322 3.80 -7.64 24.13
N SER A 323 3.78 -8.41 25.23
CA SER A 323 3.99 -9.86 25.26
C SER A 323 2.89 -10.72 24.60
N HIS A 324 1.71 -10.16 24.33
CA HIS A 324 0.59 -10.85 23.69
C HIS A 324 0.49 -10.59 22.18
N LEU A 325 1.38 -9.77 21.62
CA LEU A 325 1.39 -9.53 20.19
C LEU A 325 1.74 -10.83 19.42
N PRO A 326 0.98 -11.19 18.36
CA PRO A 326 1.24 -12.38 17.56
C PRO A 326 2.65 -12.33 16.95
N LYS A 327 3.27 -13.48 16.64
CA LYS A 327 4.52 -13.45 15.87
C LYS A 327 4.22 -13.06 14.40
N PRO A 328 4.97 -12.12 13.81
CA PRO A 328 4.78 -11.70 12.43
C PRO A 328 5.12 -12.85 11.48
N SER A 329 4.26 -13.12 10.49
CA SER A 329 4.57 -14.13 9.45
C SER A 329 5.18 -13.54 8.19
N THR A 330 4.79 -12.32 7.84
CA THR A 330 5.27 -11.61 6.65
C THR A 330 5.97 -10.32 7.04
N SER A 331 6.75 -9.75 6.12
CA SER A 331 7.38 -8.45 6.35
C SER A 331 6.36 -7.32 6.53
N ASN A 332 5.24 -7.36 5.80
CA ASN A 332 4.17 -6.36 5.96
C ASN A 332 3.41 -6.53 7.28
N ASP A 333 3.23 -7.76 7.78
CA ASP A 333 2.67 -7.98 9.12
C ASP A 333 3.52 -7.31 10.18
N GLU A 334 4.85 -7.37 10.04
CA GLU A 334 5.76 -6.73 11.01
C GLU A 334 5.61 -5.21 11.01
N LEU A 335 5.37 -4.58 9.84
CA LEU A 335 5.10 -3.15 9.74
C LEU A 335 3.81 -2.75 10.46
N VAL A 336 2.72 -3.49 10.23
CA VAL A 336 1.43 -3.22 10.87
C VAL A 336 1.52 -3.45 12.38
N MET A 337 2.15 -4.53 12.82
CA MET A 337 2.32 -4.82 14.23
C MET A 337 3.24 -3.81 14.92
N LEU A 338 4.22 -3.25 14.21
CA LEU A 338 5.11 -2.25 14.76
C LEU A 338 4.34 -0.97 15.15
N LEU A 339 3.39 -0.54 14.31
CA LEU A 339 2.52 0.60 14.65
C LEU A 339 1.74 0.34 15.95
N THR A 340 1.12 -0.83 16.06
CA THR A 340 0.38 -1.20 17.27
C THR A 340 1.30 -1.30 18.48
N ALA A 341 2.51 -1.85 18.32
CA ALA A 341 3.48 -1.96 19.41
C ALA A 341 3.96 -0.59 19.89
N LEU A 342 4.25 0.33 18.97
CA LEU A 342 4.58 1.73 19.29
C LEU A 342 3.43 2.42 20.03
N ASP A 343 2.19 2.21 19.58
CA ASP A 343 1.01 2.77 20.24
C ASP A 343 0.82 2.19 21.66
N LEU A 344 1.20 0.92 21.87
CA LEU A 344 1.23 0.26 23.19
C LEU A 344 2.45 0.63 24.05
N GLY A 345 3.37 1.44 23.51
CA GLY A 345 4.55 1.92 24.23
C GLY A 345 5.78 1.02 24.13
N GLU A 346 5.98 0.31 23.00
CA GLU A 346 7.29 -0.27 22.67
C GLU A 346 8.33 0.85 22.57
N PRO A 347 9.52 0.72 23.20
CA PRO A 347 10.53 1.76 23.09
C PRO A 347 11.08 1.86 21.66
N LEU A 348 11.50 3.08 21.28
CA LEU A 348 11.98 3.36 19.92
C LEU A 348 13.16 2.48 19.45
N PRO A 349 14.18 2.15 20.27
CA PRO A 349 15.28 1.30 19.83
C PRO A 349 14.83 -0.09 19.34
N GLU A 350 13.89 -0.72 20.05
CA GLU A 350 13.28 -2.00 19.68
C GLU A 350 12.49 -1.86 18.38
N ALA A 351 11.76 -0.74 18.22
CA ALA A 351 11.03 -0.44 17.00
C ALA A 351 11.96 -0.30 15.78
N PHE A 352 13.10 0.38 15.92
CA PHE A 352 14.14 0.48 14.88
C PHE A 352 14.69 -0.91 14.50
N GLN A 353 14.93 -1.78 15.48
CA GLN A 353 15.39 -3.14 15.19
C GLN A 353 14.35 -3.92 14.37
N ARG A 354 13.07 -3.82 14.71
CA ARG A 354 11.97 -4.54 14.05
C ARG A 354 11.72 -4.06 12.62
N ILE A 355 11.81 -2.76 12.36
CA ILE A 355 11.66 -2.24 10.99
C ILE A 355 12.80 -2.68 10.06
N HIS A 356 14.03 -2.79 10.58
CA HIS A 356 15.15 -3.36 9.85
C HIS A 356 15.00 -4.88 9.68
N LEU A 357 14.45 -5.58 10.66
CA LEU A 357 14.11 -7.00 10.56
C LEU A 357 13.05 -7.25 9.47
N ALA A 358 12.05 -6.38 9.34
CA ALA A 358 11.04 -6.46 8.29
C ALA A 358 11.68 -6.40 6.89
N LEU A 359 12.61 -5.46 6.69
CA LEU A 359 13.39 -5.32 5.45
C LEU A 359 14.32 -6.53 5.23
N ALA A 360 15.03 -6.97 6.27
CA ALA A 360 15.90 -8.13 6.18
C ALA A 360 15.12 -9.40 5.77
N ARG A 361 13.93 -9.63 6.35
CA ARG A 361 13.03 -10.75 5.97
C ARG A 361 12.59 -10.66 4.51
N HIS A 362 12.37 -9.44 3.99
CA HIS A 362 12.04 -9.25 2.59
C HIS A 362 13.22 -9.62 1.67
N LEU A 363 14.43 -9.18 2.01
CA LEU A 363 15.65 -9.43 1.23
C LEU A 363 16.14 -10.88 1.30
N THR A 364 15.97 -11.53 2.45
CA THR A 364 16.42 -12.91 2.73
C THR A 364 15.38 -13.97 2.38
N SER A 365 14.19 -13.58 1.92
CA SER A 365 13.14 -14.53 1.52
C SER A 365 13.71 -15.48 0.46
N PRO A 366 13.77 -16.80 0.73
CA PRO A 366 14.47 -17.73 -0.14
C PRO A 366 13.82 -17.76 -1.51
N LYS A 367 14.63 -17.55 -2.55
CA LYS A 367 14.22 -17.78 -3.94
C LYS A 367 13.89 -19.27 -4.10
N ALA A 368 12.60 -19.59 -4.15
CA ALA A 368 12.03 -20.62 -5.01
C ALA A 368 12.56 -22.09 -4.92
N GLU A 369 12.58 -22.70 -3.72
CA GLU A 369 12.73 -24.18 -3.65
C GLU A 369 11.57 -24.92 -2.97
N THR A 370 10.72 -24.22 -2.22
CA THR A 370 9.51 -24.85 -1.64
C THR A 370 8.28 -24.13 -2.19
N ILE A 371 7.58 -24.80 -3.10
CA ILE A 371 6.29 -24.39 -3.68
C ILE A 371 5.21 -24.48 -2.59
N GLN A 372 5.37 -23.75 -1.49
CA GLN A 372 4.25 -23.38 -0.66
C GLN A 372 3.72 -22.07 -1.21
N TRP A 373 2.43 -22.07 -1.55
CA TRP A 373 1.67 -20.95 -2.07
C TRP A 373 1.50 -19.84 -1.01
N THR A 374 2.53 -19.51 -0.24
CA THR A 374 2.57 -18.26 0.51
C THR A 374 2.71 -17.16 -0.51
N SER A 375 1.63 -16.42 -0.73
CA SER A 375 1.64 -15.21 -1.54
C SER A 375 2.73 -14.28 -1.00
N HIS A 376 3.90 -14.28 -1.65
CA HIS A 376 4.97 -13.34 -1.37
C HIS A 376 4.49 -11.96 -1.80
N LEU A 377 3.67 -11.31 -0.99
CA LEU A 377 3.35 -9.90 -1.17
C LEU A 377 4.68 -9.14 -1.03
N PRO A 378 5.07 -8.33 -2.01
CA PRO A 378 6.25 -7.49 -1.87
C PRO A 378 6.09 -6.61 -0.62
N LEU A 379 7.21 -6.29 0.02
CA LEU A 379 7.23 -5.32 1.10
C LEU A 379 6.65 -4.01 0.55
N ASP A 380 5.70 -3.45 1.27
CA ASP A 380 5.22 -2.10 0.99
C ASP A 380 6.31 -1.11 1.40
N LEU A 381 7.14 -0.73 0.42
CA LEU A 381 8.25 0.20 0.61
C LEU A 381 7.75 1.60 1.02
N ALA A 382 6.59 2.02 0.54
CA ALA A 382 5.99 3.28 0.96
C ALA A 382 5.66 3.22 2.45
N ALA A 383 4.94 2.18 2.91
CA ALA A 383 4.65 2.01 4.32
C ALA A 383 5.91 1.87 5.18
N TRP A 384 6.93 1.18 4.70
CA TRP A 384 8.23 1.07 5.38
C TRP A 384 8.89 2.44 5.57
N HIS A 385 8.93 3.27 4.52
CA HIS A 385 9.48 4.62 4.58
C HIS A 385 8.65 5.55 5.46
N VAL A 386 7.32 5.46 5.44
CA VAL A 386 6.44 6.22 6.35
C VAL A 386 6.75 5.88 7.82
N LEU A 387 6.96 4.60 8.12
CA LEU A 387 7.31 4.19 9.49
C LEU A 387 8.69 4.65 9.91
N GLN A 388 9.69 4.56 9.03
CA GLN A 388 11.01 5.16 9.28
C GLN A 388 10.87 6.65 9.58
N ALA A 389 10.15 7.39 8.74
CA ALA A 389 9.93 8.82 8.94
C ALA A 389 9.30 9.12 10.30
N ARG A 390 8.28 8.36 10.71
CA ARG A 390 7.65 8.49 12.04
C ARG A 390 8.65 8.20 13.17
N LEU A 391 9.44 7.14 13.08
CA LEU A 391 10.42 6.79 14.11
C LEU A 391 11.50 7.86 14.28
N TRP A 392 12.04 8.39 13.18
CA TRP A 392 12.99 9.49 13.22
C TRP A 392 12.36 10.77 13.76
N ASP A 393 11.09 11.06 13.42
CA ASP A 393 10.33 12.19 13.97
C ASP A 393 10.12 12.06 15.48
N ASP A 394 9.70 10.89 15.96
CA ASP A 394 9.49 10.59 17.38
C ASP A 394 10.82 10.69 18.18
N MET A 395 11.94 10.33 17.54
CA MET A 395 13.29 10.50 18.09
C MET A 395 13.77 11.97 18.06
N GLY A 396 13.20 12.79 17.18
CA GLY A 396 13.53 14.21 17.00
C GLY A 396 14.51 14.52 15.86
N GLU A 397 14.86 13.54 15.03
CA GLU A 397 15.77 13.69 13.87
C GLU A 397 15.00 14.01 12.59
N MET A 398 14.77 15.29 12.39
CA MET A 398 13.86 15.83 11.39
C MET A 398 14.34 15.66 9.96
N GLU A 399 15.64 15.84 9.71
CA GLU A 399 16.20 15.74 8.36
C GLU A 399 16.01 14.33 7.80
N LEU A 400 16.32 13.31 8.60
CA LEU A 400 16.11 11.91 8.25
C LEU A 400 14.63 11.58 8.04
N ALA A 401 13.75 12.11 8.89
CA ALA A 401 12.32 11.96 8.70
C ALA A 401 11.86 12.54 7.35
N THR A 402 12.34 13.73 6.97
CA THR A 402 11.98 14.37 5.69
C THR A 402 12.50 13.61 4.47
N VAL A 403 13.70 13.03 4.55
CA VAL A 403 14.27 12.18 3.49
C VAL A 403 13.39 10.95 3.29
N HIS A 404 13.01 10.25 4.38
CA HIS A 404 12.16 9.08 4.28
C HIS A 404 10.76 9.38 3.77
N GLU A 405 10.18 10.54 4.11
CA GLU A 405 8.92 10.97 3.51
C GLU A 405 9.02 11.25 2.02
N ALA A 406 10.12 11.86 1.56
CA ALA A 406 10.34 12.07 0.14
C ALA A 406 10.39 10.72 -0.60
N LEU A 407 11.13 9.76 -0.05
CA LEU A 407 11.20 8.39 -0.59
C LEU A 407 9.83 7.67 -0.55
N ALA A 408 9.01 7.91 0.48
CA ALA A 408 7.67 7.35 0.56
C ALA A 408 6.73 7.90 -0.52
N LEU A 409 6.87 9.17 -0.90
CA LEU A 409 6.09 9.80 -1.97
C LEU A 409 6.57 9.42 -3.38
N GLU A 410 7.85 9.11 -3.54
CA GLU A 410 8.41 8.60 -4.80
C GLU A 410 7.98 7.16 -5.10
N ALA A 411 7.59 6.39 -4.08
CA ALA A 411 7.12 5.03 -4.26
C ALA A 411 5.75 5.00 -4.96
N GLU A 412 5.66 4.28 -6.09
CA GLU A 412 4.46 4.22 -6.97
C GLU A 412 3.19 3.64 -6.30
N ASN A 413 3.25 3.21 -5.03
CA ASN A 413 2.22 2.41 -4.39
C ASN A 413 1.70 3.07 -3.11
N GLY A 414 0.50 3.68 -3.19
CA GLY A 414 -0.35 3.87 -2.02
C GLY A 414 -0.83 5.30 -1.76
N SER A 415 -2.09 5.58 -2.12
CA SER A 415 -2.78 6.83 -1.77
C SER A 415 -2.80 7.04 -0.24
N THR A 416 -3.00 5.98 0.54
CA THR A 416 -3.00 6.04 2.01
C THR A 416 -1.67 6.49 2.60
N GLN A 417 -0.56 5.98 2.07
CA GLN A 417 0.79 6.29 2.53
C GLN A 417 1.11 7.76 2.21
N ARG A 418 0.72 8.25 1.03
CA ARG A 418 0.79 9.67 0.66
C ARG A 418 0.03 10.56 1.64
N VAL A 419 -1.20 10.20 2.00
CA VAL A 419 -2.00 10.96 2.98
C VAL A 419 -1.32 11.00 4.35
N ASN A 420 -0.79 9.87 4.82
CA ASN A 420 -0.07 9.83 6.10
C ASN A 420 1.19 10.72 6.11
N VAL A 421 1.95 10.74 5.01
CA VAL A 421 3.12 11.61 4.85
C VAL A 421 2.72 13.09 4.90
N GLU A 422 1.68 13.46 4.15
CA GLU A 422 1.23 14.87 4.11
C GLU A 422 0.62 15.31 5.44
N ILE A 423 -0.08 14.43 6.17
CA ILE A 423 -0.50 14.68 7.55
C ILE A 423 0.71 14.94 8.45
N ALA A 424 1.72 14.07 8.44
CA ALA A 424 2.92 14.25 9.28
C ALA A 424 3.64 15.57 8.96
N ARG A 425 3.79 15.88 7.68
CA ARG A 425 4.37 17.13 7.18
C ARG A 425 3.60 18.36 7.63
N ALA A 426 2.27 18.35 7.50
CA ALA A 426 1.40 19.44 7.92
C ALA A 426 1.46 19.67 9.43
N MET A 427 1.42 18.60 10.22
CA MET A 427 1.54 18.67 11.68
C MET A 427 2.88 19.25 12.14
N ARG A 428 3.96 18.99 11.40
CA ARG A 428 5.28 19.58 11.69
C ARG A 428 5.38 21.04 11.26
N ALA A 429 4.76 21.43 10.14
CA ALA A 429 4.62 22.84 9.79
C ALA A 429 3.86 23.61 10.89
N ALA A 430 2.74 23.04 11.37
CA ALA A 430 1.99 23.60 12.50
C ALA A 430 2.82 23.63 13.80
N SER A 431 3.72 22.67 14.02
CA SER A 431 4.61 22.67 15.19
C SER A 431 5.65 23.79 15.14
N ARG A 432 6.02 24.27 13.94
CA ARG A 432 6.90 25.43 13.73
C ARG A 432 6.19 26.79 13.77
N GLY A 433 4.86 26.80 13.88
CA GLY A 433 4.03 28.01 13.79
C GLY A 433 3.55 28.34 12.38
N ASP A 434 3.92 27.54 11.38
CA ASP A 434 3.51 27.72 9.98
C ASP A 434 2.14 27.07 9.73
N PHE A 435 1.11 27.48 10.49
CA PHE A 435 -0.24 26.88 10.43
C PHE A 435 -0.84 26.94 9.03
N ASP A 436 -0.69 28.08 8.34
CA ASP A 436 -1.22 28.28 7.00
C ASP A 436 -0.55 27.34 5.98
N ALA A 437 0.76 27.11 6.11
CA ALA A 437 1.48 26.15 5.26
C ALA A 437 1.07 24.70 5.56
N GLY A 438 0.79 24.37 6.82
CA GLY A 438 0.25 23.07 7.21
C GLY A 438 -1.13 22.82 6.61
N LEU A 439 -2.04 23.79 6.74
CA LEU A 439 -3.38 23.71 6.15
C LEU A 439 -3.33 23.68 4.63
N ALA A 440 -2.49 24.49 3.98
CA ALA A 440 -2.36 24.51 2.53
C ALA A 440 -1.96 23.13 1.96
N ARG A 441 -1.13 22.36 2.67
CA ARG A 441 -0.77 20.99 2.26
C ARG A 441 -1.92 20.01 2.39
N LEU A 442 -2.69 20.10 3.48
CA LEU A 442 -3.85 19.23 3.69
C LEU A 442 -5.02 19.57 2.76
N LEU A 443 -5.14 20.85 2.38
CA LEU A 443 -6.18 21.35 1.49
C LEU A 443 -5.77 21.35 0.01
N ASP A 444 -4.67 20.67 -0.33
CA ASP A 444 -4.23 20.52 -1.72
C ASP A 444 -5.20 19.63 -2.51
N ASN A 445 -5.60 20.08 -3.69
CA ASN A 445 -6.57 19.39 -4.54
C ASN A 445 -6.05 18.00 -4.94
N ASP A 446 -4.74 17.88 -5.22
CA ASP A 446 -4.14 16.60 -5.62
C ASP A 446 -4.16 15.55 -4.50
N LEU A 447 -4.21 16.00 -3.24
CA LEU A 447 -4.34 15.13 -2.08
C LEU A 447 -5.80 14.70 -1.91
N ILE A 448 -6.74 15.63 -2.07
CA ILE A 448 -8.17 15.41 -1.87
C ILE A 448 -8.77 14.50 -2.97
N GLU A 449 -8.43 14.72 -4.25
CA GLU A 449 -9.01 13.97 -5.37
C GLU A 449 -8.65 12.47 -5.36
N GLY A 450 -7.55 12.10 -4.71
CA GLY A 450 -7.07 10.71 -4.64
C GLY A 450 -7.27 10.02 -3.29
N MET A 451 -7.93 10.68 -2.33
CA MET A 451 -8.04 10.19 -0.96
C MET A 451 -9.17 9.16 -0.82
N PRO A 452 -8.90 7.94 -0.35
CA PRO A 452 -9.96 6.98 -0.07
C PRO A 452 -10.76 7.44 1.16
N PHE A 453 -12.05 7.13 1.20
CA PHE A 453 -12.94 7.50 2.31
C PHE A 453 -12.42 7.03 3.69
N ALA A 454 -11.72 5.89 3.73
CA ALA A 454 -11.10 5.38 4.96
C ALA A 454 -10.07 6.35 5.59
N ASP A 455 -9.38 7.15 4.77
CA ASP A 455 -8.36 8.09 5.22
C ASP A 455 -8.91 9.50 5.49
N TYR A 456 -10.15 9.80 5.04
CA TYR A 456 -10.81 11.08 5.27
C TYR A 456 -10.93 11.41 6.76
N SER A 457 -11.27 10.44 7.61
CA SER A 457 -11.41 10.67 9.06
C SER A 457 -10.10 11.13 9.70
N ARG A 458 -8.99 10.49 9.32
CA ARG A 458 -7.63 10.83 9.81
C ARG A 458 -7.19 12.18 9.29
N TRP A 459 -7.44 12.45 8.01
CA TRP A 459 -7.16 13.75 7.41
C TRP A 459 -7.95 14.88 8.08
N ALA A 460 -9.25 14.69 8.28
CA ALA A 460 -10.12 15.67 8.93
C ALA A 460 -9.68 15.92 10.37
N GLU A 461 -9.31 14.87 11.11
CA GLU A 461 -8.76 15.01 12.46
C GLU A 461 -7.47 15.84 12.47
N ALA A 462 -6.55 15.62 11.53
CA ALA A 462 -5.33 16.41 11.42
C ALA A 462 -5.62 17.88 11.12
N VAL A 463 -6.57 18.17 10.21
CA VAL A 463 -7.02 19.53 9.92
C VAL A 463 -7.56 20.20 11.18
N TRP A 464 -8.44 19.51 11.92
CA TRP A 464 -8.99 20.03 13.18
C TRP A 464 -7.92 20.22 14.25
N GLU A 465 -6.93 19.34 14.35
CA GLU A 465 -5.85 19.46 15.32
C GLU A 465 -4.99 20.70 15.06
N ILE A 466 -4.68 21.02 13.78
CA ILE A 466 -3.92 22.22 13.42
C ILE A 466 -4.66 23.49 13.83
N VAL A 467 -5.95 23.60 13.46
CA VAL A 467 -6.76 24.78 13.79
C VAL A 467 -7.00 24.90 15.29
N GLN A 468 -7.24 23.78 15.98
CA GLN A 468 -7.38 23.74 17.43
C GLN A 468 -6.11 24.21 18.12
N ARG A 469 -4.94 23.72 17.69
CA ARG A 469 -3.64 24.14 18.23
C ARG A 469 -3.41 25.64 18.03
N GLN A 470 -3.75 26.18 16.86
CA GLN A 470 -3.65 27.61 16.59
C GLN A 470 -4.55 28.43 17.53
N ALA A 471 -5.79 27.99 17.75
CA ALA A 471 -6.73 28.64 18.67
C ALA A 471 -6.28 28.57 20.13
N GLU A 472 -5.76 27.42 20.56
CA GLU A 472 -5.20 27.22 21.91
C GLU A 472 -4.00 28.14 22.18
N LEU A 473 -3.06 28.25 21.23
CA LEU A 473 -1.89 29.12 21.37
C LEU A 473 -2.25 30.61 21.35
N SER A 474 -3.26 30.98 20.56
CA SER A 474 -3.76 32.36 20.48
C SER A 474 -4.60 32.76 21.71
N GLY A 475 -5.10 31.78 22.46
CA GLY A 475 -6.04 31.99 23.56
C GLY A 475 -7.43 32.45 23.09
N ASP A 476 -7.90 31.95 21.94
CA ASP A 476 -9.22 32.27 21.39
C ASP A 476 -10.27 31.22 21.80
N ASP A 477 -10.86 31.41 22.97
CA ASP A 477 -11.87 30.50 23.54
C ASP A 477 -13.14 30.37 22.66
N LYS A 478 -13.47 31.41 21.88
CA LYS A 478 -14.62 31.38 20.95
C LYS A 478 -14.34 30.41 19.81
N SER A 479 -13.13 30.44 19.25
CA SER A 479 -12.72 29.47 18.23
C SER A 479 -12.65 28.05 18.78
N ILE A 480 -12.13 27.85 20.00
CA ILE A 480 -12.07 26.52 20.65
C ILE A 480 -13.47 25.95 20.85
N SER A 481 -14.42 26.74 21.39
CA SER A 481 -15.80 26.30 21.57
C SER A 481 -16.52 26.03 20.24
N LEU A 482 -16.25 26.83 19.20
CA LEU A 482 -16.77 26.58 17.86
C LEU A 482 -16.21 25.28 17.27
N ILE A 483 -14.92 25.01 17.39
CA ILE A 483 -14.31 23.74 16.95
C ILE A 483 -14.97 22.55 17.66
N ALA A 484 -15.17 22.64 18.98
CA ALA A 484 -15.85 21.59 19.74
C ALA A 484 -17.29 21.31 19.24
N SER A 485 -17.97 22.31 18.67
CA SER A 485 -19.32 22.13 18.10
C SER A 485 -19.33 21.57 16.68
N LEU A 486 -18.26 21.78 15.91
CA LEU A 486 -18.14 21.37 14.50
C LEU A 486 -17.44 20.03 14.33
N ARG A 487 -16.51 19.71 15.24
CA ARG A 487 -15.71 18.50 15.20
C ARG A 487 -16.59 17.30 15.61
N PRO A 488 -16.69 16.26 14.78
CA PRO A 488 -17.28 15.00 15.22
C PRO A 488 -16.48 14.46 16.41
N GLU A 489 -17.17 13.92 17.41
CA GLU A 489 -16.51 13.37 18.59
C GLU A 489 -15.42 12.39 18.14
N PRO A 490 -14.14 12.62 18.51
CA PRO A 490 -13.08 11.77 18.03
C PRO A 490 -13.36 10.34 18.49
N PRO A 491 -13.06 9.32 17.66
CA PRO A 491 -13.08 7.95 18.14
C PRO A 491 -12.22 7.90 19.40
N SER A 492 -12.72 7.24 20.44
CA SER A 492 -12.08 7.17 21.76
C SER A 492 -10.77 6.38 21.69
N ASP A 493 -9.74 6.96 21.08
CA ASP A 493 -8.39 6.43 20.90
C ASP A 493 -7.59 6.58 22.23
N HIS A 494 -8.15 6.03 23.31
CA HIS A 494 -7.53 6.00 24.65
C HIS A 494 -6.30 5.08 24.74
N THR A 495 -5.91 4.45 23.64
CA THR A 495 -4.94 3.35 23.62
C THR A 495 -3.52 3.75 23.26
N ARG A 496 -3.27 4.99 22.79
CA ARG A 496 -1.90 5.42 22.46
C ARG A 496 -1.18 5.91 23.71
N ALA A 497 -0.14 5.18 24.14
CA ALA A 497 0.70 5.54 25.28
C ALA A 497 1.27 6.96 25.16
N ALA A 498 1.76 7.33 23.97
CA ALA A 498 2.25 8.67 23.68
C ALA A 498 1.15 9.75 23.75
N ALA A 499 -0.08 9.44 23.31
CA ALA A 499 -1.19 10.38 23.39
C ALA A 499 -1.63 10.60 24.84
N ASN A 500 -1.69 9.52 25.64
CA ASN A 500 -1.99 9.59 27.08
C ASN A 500 -0.93 10.41 27.83
N LEU A 501 0.34 10.26 27.46
CA LEU A 501 1.43 11.06 28.00
C LEU A 501 1.27 12.54 27.64
N ARG A 502 0.96 12.84 26.38
CA ARG A 502 0.72 14.21 25.90
C ARG A 502 -0.49 14.86 26.56
N THR A 503 -1.59 14.13 26.75
CA THR A 503 -2.78 14.63 27.45
C THR A 503 -2.50 14.87 28.93
N SER A 504 -1.74 13.97 29.57
CA SER A 504 -1.26 14.17 30.94
C SER A 504 -0.42 15.45 31.07
N LEU A 505 0.57 15.66 30.20
CA LEU A 505 1.40 16.87 30.19
C LEU A 505 0.59 18.14 29.92
N ARG A 506 -0.36 18.09 28.98
CA ARG A 506 -1.30 19.21 28.74
C ARG A 506 -2.14 19.52 29.98
N LYS A 507 -2.59 18.50 30.70
CA LYS A 507 -3.31 18.68 31.97
C LYS A 507 -2.40 19.32 33.02
N SER A 508 -1.15 18.87 33.16
CA SER A 508 -0.19 19.48 34.08
C SER A 508 0.07 20.96 33.75
N LEU A 509 0.20 21.31 32.47
CA LEU A 509 0.30 22.70 32.02
C LEU A 509 -0.95 23.52 32.41
N LYS A 510 -2.17 23.00 32.18
CA LYS A 510 -3.40 23.67 32.61
C LYS A 510 -3.49 23.83 34.13
N LEU A 511 -2.96 22.88 34.90
CA LEU A 511 -2.91 22.97 36.36
C LEU A 511 -1.92 24.05 36.82
N LEU A 512 -0.74 24.13 36.20
CA LEU A 512 0.20 25.22 36.41
C LEU A 512 -0.46 26.58 36.15
N ASP A 513 -1.22 26.67 35.07
CA ASP A 513 -1.92 27.88 34.66
C ASP A 513 -2.99 28.32 35.66
N SER A 514 -3.63 27.37 36.34
CA SER A 514 -4.63 27.61 37.38
C SER A 514 -4.03 27.96 38.76
N ALA A 515 -2.71 28.15 38.85
CA ALA A 515 -1.98 28.35 40.10
C ALA A 515 -2.17 27.20 41.12
N THR A 516 -2.36 25.97 40.62
CA THR A 516 -2.39 24.79 41.48
C THR A 516 -1.01 24.61 42.14
N PRO A 517 -0.93 24.30 43.45
CA PRO A 517 0.35 24.13 44.14
C PRO A 517 1.26 23.11 43.44
N ALA A 518 2.52 23.49 43.20
CA ALA A 518 3.48 22.70 42.43
C ALA A 518 3.70 21.27 42.95
N HIS A 519 3.61 21.04 44.27
CA HIS A 519 3.75 19.71 44.87
C HIS A 519 2.64 18.72 44.47
N ILE A 520 1.47 19.21 44.03
CA ILE A 520 0.36 18.38 43.53
C ILE A 520 0.65 17.92 42.09
N ILE A 521 1.31 18.77 41.31
CA ILE A 521 1.57 18.53 39.87
C ILE A 521 2.84 17.67 39.68
N LEU A 522 3.80 17.81 40.60
CA LEU A 522 5.12 17.18 40.48
C LEU A 522 5.08 15.65 40.24
N PRO A 523 4.28 14.83 40.96
CA PRO A 523 4.26 13.38 40.73
C PRO A 523 3.83 12.99 39.31
N ASP A 524 2.83 13.68 38.76
CA ASP A 524 2.33 13.43 37.40
C ASP A 524 3.41 13.75 36.36
N VAL A 525 4.15 14.85 36.56
CA VAL A 525 5.21 15.29 35.65
C VAL A 525 6.44 14.39 35.75
N LEU A 526 6.85 13.97 36.95
CA LEU A 526 7.94 13.00 37.12
C LEU A 526 7.62 11.66 36.45
N CYS A 527 6.39 11.17 36.62
CA CYS A 527 5.90 10.00 35.92
C CYS A 527 5.95 10.18 34.40
N ALA A 528 5.59 11.38 33.91
CA ALA A 528 5.65 11.71 32.49
C ALA A 528 7.09 11.74 31.95
N VAL A 529 8.05 12.34 32.67
CA VAL A 529 9.47 12.37 32.30
C VAL A 529 10.03 10.94 32.21
N GLN A 530 9.77 10.13 33.24
CA GLN A 530 10.22 8.73 33.29
C GLN A 530 9.60 7.91 32.16
N SER A 531 8.29 8.05 31.92
CA SER A 531 7.60 7.34 30.85
C SER A 531 8.13 7.75 29.47
N ALA A 532 8.32 9.04 29.23
CA ALA A 532 8.88 9.55 27.98
C ALA A 532 10.28 8.96 27.71
N GLN A 533 11.11 8.90 28.74
CA GLN A 533 12.46 8.33 28.67
C GLN A 533 12.43 6.82 28.41
N GLN A 534 11.56 6.07 29.09
CA GLN A 534 11.41 4.63 28.89
C GLN A 534 10.91 4.30 27.48
N LEU A 535 10.06 5.14 26.90
CA LEU A 535 9.57 4.99 25.53
C LEU A 535 10.62 5.42 24.49
N GLY A 536 11.69 6.11 24.89
CA GLY A 536 12.64 6.73 23.96
C GLY A 536 12.08 7.92 23.18
N SER A 537 10.90 8.43 23.55
CA SER A 537 10.25 9.55 22.87
C SER A 537 10.88 10.88 23.32
N TRP A 538 12.00 11.27 22.72
CA TRP A 538 12.77 12.44 23.13
C TRP A 538 11.99 13.76 23.01
N ARG A 539 11.06 13.86 22.05
CA ARG A 539 10.17 15.03 21.93
C ARG A 539 9.32 15.25 23.18
N LEU A 540 8.63 14.20 23.63
CA LEU A 540 7.83 14.25 24.86
C LEU A 540 8.71 14.35 26.10
N HIS A 541 9.91 13.77 26.10
CA HIS A 541 10.85 13.89 27.21
C HIS A 541 11.29 15.35 27.40
N ARG A 542 11.66 16.06 26.32
CA ARG A 542 12.02 17.49 26.38
C ARG A 542 10.86 18.35 26.90
N LEU A 543 9.65 18.12 26.41
CA LEU A 543 8.44 18.80 26.91
C LEU A 543 8.23 18.51 28.40
N ALA A 544 8.30 17.24 28.81
CA ALA A 544 8.11 16.83 30.20
C ALA A 544 9.17 17.43 31.14
N THR A 545 10.44 17.45 30.70
CA THR A 545 11.56 18.07 31.44
C THR A 545 11.37 19.58 31.58
N MET A 546 10.89 20.26 30.52
CA MET A 546 10.54 21.68 30.61
C MET A 546 9.37 21.93 31.57
N VAL A 547 8.31 21.12 31.53
CA VAL A 547 7.18 21.25 32.48
C VAL A 547 7.67 21.01 33.92
N MET A 548 8.56 20.02 34.11
CA MET A 548 9.16 19.74 35.41
C MET A 548 9.97 20.94 35.92
N ALA A 549 10.76 21.56 35.05
CA ALA A 549 11.55 22.74 35.35
C ALA A 549 10.66 23.92 35.82
N GLU A 550 9.53 24.17 35.14
CA GLU A 550 8.56 25.19 35.57
C GLU A 550 7.90 24.85 36.92
N VAL A 551 7.54 23.58 37.14
CA VAL A 551 7.00 23.11 38.44
C VAL A 551 8.02 23.32 39.56
N LEU A 552 9.31 23.04 39.32
CA LEU A 552 10.38 23.22 40.30
C LEU A 552 10.57 24.69 40.68
N LEU A 553 10.52 25.62 39.72
CA LEU A 553 10.52 27.06 40.03
C LEU A 553 9.33 27.46 40.90
N GLY A 554 8.17 26.83 40.69
CA GLY A 554 6.97 27.07 41.49
C GLY A 554 7.00 26.53 42.93
N LEU A 555 7.94 25.65 43.29
CA LEU A 555 8.03 25.07 44.64
C LEU A 555 8.66 25.99 45.68
N GLY A 556 9.34 27.05 45.26
CA GLY A 556 9.90 28.07 46.16
C GLY A 556 11.32 28.49 45.80
N LYS A 557 11.82 29.47 46.58
CA LYS A 557 13.12 30.11 46.36
C LYS A 557 14.29 29.11 46.50
N GLY A 558 15.27 29.23 45.62
CA GLY A 558 16.56 28.53 45.70
C GLY A 558 16.67 27.29 44.82
N LEU A 559 15.64 26.95 44.04
CA LEU A 559 15.70 25.85 43.05
C LEU A 559 16.15 26.32 41.67
N GLY A 560 16.27 27.63 41.43
CA GLY A 560 16.77 28.21 40.17
C GLY A 560 18.04 27.55 39.61
N PRO A 561 19.12 27.32 40.40
CA PRO A 561 20.33 26.68 39.89
C PRO A 561 20.09 25.25 39.38
N LYS A 562 19.19 24.50 40.04
CA LYS A 562 18.84 23.14 39.63
C LYS A 562 18.02 23.12 38.35
N VAL A 563 17.12 24.11 38.20
CA VAL A 563 16.31 24.29 36.99
C VAL A 563 17.21 24.59 35.78
N ILE A 564 18.20 25.48 35.96
CA ILE A 564 19.22 25.79 34.94
C ILE A 564 19.98 24.52 34.55
N GLU A 565 20.52 23.79 35.53
CA GLU A 565 21.27 22.53 35.28
C GLU A 565 20.44 21.52 34.47
N ILE A 566 19.17 21.33 34.84
CA ILE A 566 18.27 20.38 34.17
C ILE A 566 17.99 20.81 32.72
N LEU A 567 17.69 22.09 32.49
CA LEU A 567 17.36 22.61 31.17
C LEU A 567 18.59 22.69 30.25
N GLU A 568 19.74 23.13 30.76
CA GLU A 568 21.00 23.13 30.02
C GLU A 568 21.38 21.72 29.57
N GLY A 569 21.11 20.71 30.40
CA GLY A 569 21.33 19.29 30.06
C GLY A 569 20.53 18.79 28.85
N VAL A 570 19.38 19.40 28.55
CA VAL A 570 18.54 19.05 27.38
C VAL A 570 18.46 20.16 26.32
N TRP A 571 19.18 21.27 26.51
CA TRP A 571 19.03 22.50 25.73
C TRP A 571 19.34 22.30 24.25
N TYR A 572 20.44 21.62 23.93
CA TYR A 572 20.80 21.31 22.54
C TYR A 572 19.71 20.50 21.84
N GLY A 573 19.08 19.55 22.53
CA GLY A 573 17.97 18.77 21.99
C GLY A 573 16.70 19.60 21.80
N ILE A 574 16.44 20.59 22.66
CA ILE A 574 15.31 21.52 22.52
C ILE A 574 15.54 22.43 21.31
N MET A 575 16.75 22.98 21.18
CA MET A 575 17.12 23.89 20.11
C MET A 575 17.20 23.20 18.73
N GLY A 576 17.72 21.98 18.68
CA GLY A 576 17.74 21.15 17.48
C GLY A 576 16.37 20.60 17.08
N GLY A 577 15.43 20.51 18.02
CA GLY A 577 14.06 20.09 17.73
C GLY A 577 13.28 21.10 16.87
N ASN A 578 12.20 20.66 16.24
CA ASN A 578 11.29 21.52 15.46
C ASN A 578 10.08 22.05 16.24
N ASP A 579 10.07 21.81 17.56
CA ASP A 579 9.00 22.21 18.46
C ASP A 579 9.24 23.63 18.96
N GLU A 580 8.82 24.62 18.18
CA GLU A 580 8.97 26.02 18.57
C GLU A 580 8.23 26.33 19.88
N ASP A 581 7.14 25.61 20.20
CA ASP A 581 6.38 25.78 21.45
C ASP A 581 7.22 25.36 22.66
N VAL A 582 7.92 24.24 22.54
CA VAL A 582 8.84 23.77 23.58
C VAL A 582 10.03 24.72 23.70
N LYS A 583 10.58 25.24 22.59
CA LYS A 583 11.66 26.25 22.62
C LYS A 583 11.23 27.53 23.33
N ALA A 584 10.07 28.08 22.96
CA ALA A 584 9.54 29.31 23.56
C ALA A 584 9.32 29.13 25.07
N LEU A 585 8.73 28.01 25.47
CA LEU A 585 8.51 27.70 26.88
C LEU A 585 9.83 27.48 27.62
N ALA A 586 10.72 26.62 27.11
CA ALA A 586 11.99 26.34 27.77
C ALA A 586 12.87 27.59 27.94
N ALA A 587 12.91 28.46 26.93
CA ALA A 587 13.62 29.74 27.00
C ALA A 587 12.99 30.67 28.06
N LEU A 588 11.66 30.69 28.18
CA LEU A 588 10.97 31.44 29.23
C LEU A 588 11.30 30.89 30.62
N VAL A 589 11.26 29.57 30.81
CA VAL A 589 11.57 28.92 32.10
C VAL A 589 13.03 29.17 32.48
N LEU A 590 13.96 29.02 31.54
CA LEU A 590 15.38 29.24 31.77
C LEU A 590 15.67 30.70 32.14
N GLY A 591 15.06 31.65 31.42
CA GLY A 591 15.16 33.07 31.74
C GLY A 591 14.60 33.39 33.13
N LYS A 592 13.44 32.84 33.52
CA LYS A 592 12.91 32.99 34.89
C LYS A 592 13.87 32.45 35.95
N ALA A 593 14.47 31.29 35.71
CA ALA A 593 15.41 30.67 36.64
C ALA A 593 16.68 31.52 36.81
N GLU A 594 17.23 32.05 35.72
CA GLU A 594 18.40 32.93 35.75
C GLU A 594 18.10 34.25 36.48
N VAL A 595 16.90 34.83 36.30
CA VAL A 595 16.44 35.99 37.08
C VAL A 595 16.36 35.66 38.58
N GLU A 596 15.77 34.52 38.95
CA GLU A 596 15.67 34.13 40.37
C GLU A 596 17.06 33.99 41.02
N VAL A 597 18.00 33.37 40.30
CA VAL A 597 19.39 33.21 40.76
C VAL A 597 20.07 34.56 40.93
N ALA A 598 20.01 35.42 39.92
CA ALA A 598 20.61 36.76 39.97
C ALA A 598 20.04 37.62 41.11
N MET A 599 18.73 37.54 41.36
CA MET A 599 18.08 38.26 42.46
C MET A 599 18.43 37.70 43.84
N SER A 600 18.85 36.43 43.92
CA SER A 600 19.20 35.76 45.18
C SER A 600 20.69 35.91 45.53
N SER A 601 21.58 35.93 44.53
CA SER A 601 23.03 36.11 44.73
C SER A 601 23.43 37.56 45.00
N GLY A 602 22.65 38.55 44.53
CA GLY A 602 22.93 39.98 44.72
C GLY A 602 24.09 40.53 43.88
N GLU A 603 24.87 39.64 43.26
CA GLU A 603 25.91 39.90 42.28
C GLU A 603 25.62 39.00 41.07
N ASP A 604 25.52 39.58 39.87
CA ASP A 604 25.84 38.97 38.57
C ASP A 604 25.06 39.65 37.43
N GLY A 605 25.55 40.81 36.97
CA GLY A 605 25.06 41.43 35.73
C GLY A 605 25.10 40.46 34.53
N VAL A 606 26.04 39.50 34.54
CA VAL A 606 26.17 38.44 33.53
C VAL A 606 24.95 37.50 33.52
N MET A 607 24.42 37.12 34.68
CA MET A 607 23.24 36.25 34.75
C MET A 607 21.98 36.98 34.28
N LEU A 608 21.87 38.29 34.58
CA LEU A 608 20.79 39.13 34.07
C LEU A 608 20.87 39.29 32.54
N GLU A 609 22.07 39.47 31.98
CA GLU A 609 22.26 39.53 30.52
C GLU A 609 21.88 38.22 29.84
N ARG A 610 22.27 37.07 30.40
CA ARG A 610 21.84 35.75 29.93
C ARG A 610 20.32 35.59 29.99
N ALA A 611 19.71 36.00 31.10
CA ALA A 611 18.26 35.93 31.27
C ALA A 611 17.52 36.77 30.23
N VAL A 612 18.00 37.99 29.95
CA VAL A 612 17.46 38.86 28.89
C VAL A 612 17.59 38.18 27.52
N GLY A 613 18.72 37.52 27.24
CA GLY A 613 18.92 36.75 26.02
C GLY A 613 17.87 35.64 25.85
N HIS A 614 17.69 34.79 26.86
CA HIS A 614 16.71 33.71 26.82
C HIS A 614 15.26 34.22 26.76
N LEU A 615 14.93 35.29 27.48
CA LEU A 615 13.57 35.88 27.44
C LEU A 615 13.25 36.52 26.09
N ARG A 616 14.22 37.16 25.42
CA ARG A 616 14.05 37.66 24.05
C ARG A 616 13.84 36.52 23.07
N GLN A 617 14.62 35.44 23.19
CA GLN A 617 14.43 34.24 22.41
C GLN A 617 13.02 33.62 22.62
N ALA A 618 12.55 33.57 23.87
CA ALA A 618 11.20 33.13 24.20
C ALA A 618 10.13 34.01 23.53
N LEU A 619 10.31 35.33 23.57
CA LEU A 619 9.39 36.29 22.95
C LEU A 619 9.37 36.15 21.43
N ASP A 620 10.51 35.97 20.77
CA ASP A 620 10.61 35.82 19.32
C ASP A 620 9.94 34.51 18.85
N SER A 621 10.23 33.38 19.49
CA SER A 621 9.55 32.11 19.21
C SER A 621 8.04 32.18 19.52
N ALA A 622 7.64 32.85 20.61
CA ALA A 622 6.23 33.04 20.95
C ALA A 622 5.50 33.92 19.93
N LYS A 623 6.12 35.01 19.45
CA LYS A 623 5.56 35.87 18.39
C LYS A 623 5.39 35.07 17.09
N LYS A 624 6.39 34.26 16.71
CA LYS A 624 6.30 33.37 15.53
C LYS A 624 5.13 32.38 15.62
N LEU A 625 4.93 31.77 16.79
CA LEU A 625 3.84 30.82 17.05
C LEU A 625 2.47 31.46 17.27
N ARG A 626 2.42 32.78 17.45
CA ARG A 626 1.26 33.49 18.01
C ARG A 626 0.88 32.94 19.41
N TYR A 627 1.86 32.48 20.18
CA TYR A 627 1.66 31.96 21.53
C TYR A 627 1.54 33.10 22.54
N ARG A 628 0.32 33.63 22.66
CA ARG A 628 0.04 34.86 23.41
C ARG A 628 0.49 34.80 24.86
N LYS A 629 0.20 33.70 25.55
CA LYS A 629 0.51 33.56 26.98
C LYS A 629 2.01 33.71 27.27
N VAL A 630 2.84 33.02 26.50
CA VAL A 630 4.30 33.07 26.64
C VAL A 630 4.82 34.45 26.26
N ALA A 631 4.30 35.05 25.19
CA ALA A 631 4.69 36.39 24.76
C ALA A 631 4.40 37.46 25.83
N VAL A 632 3.20 37.43 26.45
CA VAL A 632 2.84 38.33 27.55
C VAL A 632 3.76 38.12 28.76
N SER A 633 4.01 36.87 29.14
CA SER A 633 4.91 36.57 30.27
C SER A 633 6.33 37.03 30.01
N ALA A 634 6.89 36.76 28.83
CA ALA A 634 8.25 37.13 28.46
C ALA A 634 8.41 38.66 28.38
N SER A 635 7.49 39.36 27.70
CA SER A 635 7.51 40.83 27.58
C SER A 635 7.36 41.51 28.94
N GLY A 636 6.52 40.97 29.83
CA GLY A 636 6.34 41.50 31.17
C GLY A 636 7.61 41.38 32.01
N ILE A 637 8.28 40.22 31.99
CA ILE A 637 9.55 40.03 32.71
C ILE A 637 10.65 40.92 32.11
N LEU A 638 10.75 41.01 30.78
CA LEU A 638 11.70 41.89 30.11
C LEU A 638 11.49 43.36 30.49
N ALA A 639 10.25 43.84 30.54
CA ALA A 639 9.95 45.21 30.96
C ALA A 639 10.36 45.47 32.42
N MET A 640 10.12 44.50 33.32
CA MET A 640 10.57 44.59 34.72
C MET A 640 12.10 44.60 34.84
N LEU A 641 12.81 43.79 34.08
CA LEU A 641 14.27 43.78 34.06
C LEU A 641 14.86 45.06 33.47
N ALA A 642 14.23 45.61 32.42
CA ALA A 642 14.62 46.89 31.84
C ALA A 642 14.45 48.04 32.84
N ASP A 643 13.39 48.02 33.65
CA ASP A 643 13.19 48.99 34.73
C ASP A 643 14.26 48.86 35.82
N LEU A 644 14.58 47.64 36.24
CA LEU A 644 15.64 47.35 37.23
C LEU A 644 17.05 47.75 36.76
N THR A 645 17.29 47.72 35.45
CA THR A 645 18.60 48.05 34.84
C THR A 645 18.67 49.47 34.29
N GLU A 646 17.62 50.28 34.51
CA GLU A 646 17.48 51.65 33.97
C GLU A 646 17.67 51.72 32.43
N SER A 647 17.23 50.68 31.72
CA SER A 647 17.38 50.58 30.26
C SER A 647 16.34 51.44 29.52
N SER A 648 16.79 52.11 28.46
CA SER A 648 15.92 52.89 27.55
C SER A 648 14.86 52.05 26.82
N GLU A 649 14.97 50.71 26.82
CA GLU A 649 14.01 49.82 26.17
C GLU A 649 12.73 49.59 26.99
N ARG A 650 12.69 50.05 28.24
CA ARG A 650 11.58 49.82 29.18
C ARG A 650 10.22 50.20 28.59
N ASP A 651 10.09 51.44 28.10
CA ASP A 651 8.80 51.97 27.63
C ASP A 651 8.28 51.18 26.43
N ARG A 652 9.18 50.82 25.49
CA ARG A 652 8.85 49.98 24.34
C ARG A 652 8.36 48.59 24.76
N LEU A 653 9.04 47.95 25.71
CA LEU A 653 8.66 46.61 26.19
C LEU A 653 7.35 46.64 26.99
N ALA A 654 7.07 47.73 27.70
CA ALA A 654 5.82 47.96 28.39
C ALA A 654 4.65 48.17 27.41
N ASP A 655 4.88 48.92 26.33
CA ASP A 655 3.90 49.11 25.24
C ASP A 655 3.61 47.78 24.52
N ASP A 656 4.65 47.02 24.14
CA ASP A 656 4.52 45.68 23.57
C ASP A 656 3.70 44.76 24.50
N TRP A 657 3.97 44.79 25.81
CA TRP A 657 3.23 44.01 26.80
C TRP A 657 1.76 44.45 26.90
N ALA A 658 1.49 45.75 26.88
CA ALA A 658 0.14 46.31 26.93
C ALA A 658 -0.67 45.94 25.68
N GLU A 659 -0.06 45.98 24.50
CA GLU A 659 -0.67 45.53 23.24
C GLU A 659 -1.03 44.04 23.30
N LEU A 660 -0.07 43.18 23.67
CA LEU A 660 -0.27 41.72 23.77
C LEU A 660 -1.32 41.34 24.84
N SER A 661 -1.37 42.09 25.94
CA SER A 661 -2.33 41.88 27.03
C SER A 661 -3.74 42.34 26.65
N SER A 662 -3.87 43.44 25.92
CA SER A 662 -5.15 44.04 25.53
C SER A 662 -5.80 43.43 24.29
N ALA A 663 -5.04 42.74 23.43
CA ALA A 663 -5.53 42.06 22.22
C ALA A 663 -6.49 40.89 22.54
N ARG A 664 -7.72 41.20 22.97
CA ARG A 664 -8.67 40.22 23.54
C ARG A 664 -9.41 39.37 22.52
N ASP A 665 -9.36 39.68 21.23
CA ASP A 665 -10.06 38.91 20.20
C ASP A 665 -9.34 39.03 18.85
N MET A 666 -8.65 37.96 18.42
CA MET A 666 -8.27 37.82 17.01
C MET A 666 -9.52 37.45 16.22
N THR A 667 -10.35 38.43 15.87
CA THR A 667 -11.67 38.24 15.24
C THR A 667 -11.63 37.44 13.93
N GLY A 668 -10.45 37.28 13.32
CA GLY A 668 -10.26 36.51 12.09
C GLY A 668 -10.31 34.98 12.24
N LEU A 669 -9.85 34.42 13.38
CA LEU A 669 -9.65 32.97 13.48
C LEU A 669 -10.98 32.20 13.45
N SER A 670 -12.01 32.73 14.09
CA SER A 670 -13.36 32.13 14.07
C SER A 670 -13.94 32.02 12.65
N GLY A 671 -13.62 32.98 11.76
CA GLY A 671 -14.00 32.95 10.36
C GLY A 671 -13.26 31.84 9.60
N GLN A 672 -11.97 31.70 9.83
CA GLN A 672 -11.15 30.63 9.26
C GLN A 672 -11.63 29.24 9.72
N VAL A 673 -11.96 29.07 11.01
CA VAL A 673 -12.53 27.83 11.56
C VAL A 673 -13.82 27.43 10.84
N ARG A 674 -14.72 28.39 10.57
CA ARG A 674 -15.95 28.10 9.81
C ARG A 674 -15.66 27.67 8.39
N GLN A 675 -14.78 28.39 7.69
CA GLN A 675 -14.39 28.05 6.31
C GLN A 675 -13.77 26.65 6.24
N VAL A 676 -12.85 26.34 7.15
CA VAL A 676 -12.26 24.99 7.24
C VAL A 676 -13.33 23.95 7.52
N GLY A 677 -14.28 24.23 8.43
CA GLY A 677 -15.40 23.34 8.71
C GLY A 677 -16.32 23.10 7.51
N GLU A 678 -16.53 24.11 6.67
CA GLU A 678 -17.27 23.98 5.40
C GLU A 678 -16.49 23.13 4.40
N ILE A 679 -15.19 23.35 4.26
CA ILE A 679 -14.34 22.55 3.36
C ILE A 679 -14.31 21.09 3.80
N VAL A 680 -14.11 20.80 5.09
CA VAL A 680 -14.12 19.42 5.61
C VAL A 680 -15.46 18.75 5.29
N LYS A 681 -16.60 19.44 5.46
CA LYS A 681 -17.91 18.91 5.08
C LYS A 681 -18.03 18.63 3.57
N LEU A 682 -17.53 19.54 2.74
CA LEU A 682 -17.54 19.38 1.28
C LEU A 682 -16.68 18.20 0.84
N VAL A 683 -15.47 18.05 1.41
CA VAL A 683 -14.58 16.92 1.11
C VAL A 683 -15.20 15.60 1.56
N GLY A 684 -15.82 15.56 2.74
CA GLY A 684 -16.54 14.38 3.20
C GLY A 684 -17.68 13.97 2.26
N PHE A 685 -18.36 14.96 1.65
CA PHE A 685 -19.38 14.71 0.64
C PHE A 685 -18.79 14.20 -0.68
N THR A 686 -17.68 14.79 -1.17
CA THR A 686 -17.04 14.35 -2.41
C THR A 686 -16.47 12.94 -2.28
N CYS A 687 -15.79 12.62 -1.17
CA CYS A 687 -15.26 11.28 -0.90
C CYS A 687 -16.36 10.23 -0.73
N SER A 688 -17.61 10.63 -0.43
CA SER A 688 -18.76 9.73 -0.37
C SER A 688 -19.44 9.52 -1.73
N MET A 689 -19.14 10.35 -2.74
CA MET A 689 -19.74 10.26 -4.09
C MET A 689 -18.85 9.58 -5.11
N THR A 690 -17.53 9.68 -4.96
CA THR A 690 -16.51 8.99 -5.78
C THR A 690 -16.43 7.53 -5.40
#